data_AF-A0A6B0GI97-F1
#
_entry.id   AF-A0A6B0GI97-F1
#
_cell.length_a   1.000
_cell.length_b   1.000
_cell.length_c   1.000
_cell.angle_alpha   90.00
_cell.angle_beta   90.00
_cell.angle_gamma   90.00
#
_symmetry.space_group_name_H-M   'P 1'
#
loop_
_entity.id
_entity.type
_entity.pdbx_description
1 polymer ?
#
loop_
_entity_poly.entity_id
_entity_poly.type
_entity_poly.pdbx_seq_one_letter_code
_entity_poly.pdbx_strand_id
1 'polypeptide(L)'
;MRDEVLTRWVDQPPADPVYQYLRDAEKEQAWDLLGSRGRVLDVASEANVTAGLDAEAVARVDFSDTALDHAESLLGDRVGRYEQVAPETPRLPFPDDHFDAAVSIGPYDWRFLDVAALTAEVRRVVAPEGLFVFSVPTPRSPYETGGKYEQRYYTPTAIRRLLEPGWALADHRVVYQHPYWLHSKLAEFVPGPLQRPFVDFAERKTDALNDAHQQAAADDDAPDDGRPPEVWDDASYVVVGARPVDYEGSLDAALDCLFRPTAEEGFWAADDAGGHITRELTYDVGADGRPTNWTAEDDVVWRYAPFALMGAMQWRTSPRGTDRVDAKLRRQLAYFEERIEEGALDEMPSYGLGPLTCAFALAADVFDERFLERATELFEHSEERVQYEHSEDSLVLYGWTYLYERTRDPDVRTAIDRGMDAVVQRQNAWKTLFYFDNETTRRHQNQQYTLWGLARAIEVTGRTGYLENVEAVLDYTVDVRMQADGAFIWEDPSRRTYYGAELRRVLGTGFSRPPHWEFLYACHQTFFVNAVAHYYAAGGRRDYDAELGRAMRWIYGENVRGTDLIAESGLGVPIRFTTLDGRIDVPDQQFKGAYEVGSHLMALTNLLDLERRRVADDRHVPAPAAADSEVSDPDAYTGRSARPDGEHVEDGA
;
A
#
# COMPACT_ATOMS: atom_id res chain seq x y z
N MET A 1 5.72 32.57 18.28
CA MET A 1 4.57 31.64 18.37
C MET A 1 4.96 30.20 18.12
N ARG A 2 5.42 29.80 16.91
CA ARG A 2 5.82 28.38 16.65
C ARG A 2 6.95 27.92 17.57
N ASP A 3 8.07 28.63 17.63
CA ASP A 3 9.21 28.24 18.47
C ASP A 3 8.85 28.21 19.95
N GLU A 4 8.00 29.13 20.42
CA GLU A 4 7.49 29.12 21.80
C GLU A 4 6.61 27.90 22.10
N VAL A 5 5.81 27.45 21.12
CA VAL A 5 5.02 26.21 21.24
C VAL A 5 5.93 25.00 21.30
N LEU A 6 6.95 24.93 20.42
CA LEU A 6 7.92 23.83 20.39
C LEU A 6 8.74 23.77 21.68
N THR A 7 9.32 24.88 22.14
CA THR A 7 10.07 24.92 23.40
C THR A 7 9.19 24.56 24.60
N ARG A 8 7.93 25.01 24.63
CA ARG A 8 6.97 24.62 25.68
C ARG A 8 6.57 23.14 25.60
N TRP A 9 6.62 22.54 24.41
CA TRP A 9 6.34 21.12 24.23
C TRP A 9 7.43 20.25 24.83
N VAL A 10 8.70 20.66 24.70
CA VAL A 10 9.87 19.97 25.26
C VAL A 10 9.77 19.81 26.77
N ASP A 11 9.42 20.88 27.49
CA ASP A 11 9.26 20.88 28.96
C ASP A 11 7.83 21.30 29.34
N GLN A 12 6.99 20.29 29.56
CA GLN A 12 5.63 20.52 30.00
C GLN A 12 5.57 20.55 31.53
N PRO A 13 5.28 21.71 32.16
CA PRO A 13 5.19 21.77 33.61
C PRO A 13 4.04 20.88 34.11
N PRO A 14 4.12 20.39 35.37
CA PRO A 14 3.04 19.63 35.99
C PRO A 14 1.70 20.34 35.84
N ALA A 15 0.70 19.59 35.37
CA ALA A 15 -0.66 20.08 35.20
C ALA A 15 -1.58 19.52 36.28
N ASP A 16 -2.83 19.96 36.30
CA ASP A 16 -3.86 19.34 37.14
C ASP A 16 -3.98 17.83 36.81
N PRO A 17 -4.30 16.98 37.80
CA PRO A 17 -4.29 15.53 37.66
C PRO A 17 -5.01 14.99 36.42
N VAL A 18 -6.15 15.57 36.02
CA VAL A 18 -6.89 15.13 34.81
C VAL A 18 -6.12 15.38 33.51
N TYR A 19 -5.32 16.43 33.43
CA TYR A 19 -4.45 16.71 32.28
C TYR A 19 -3.17 15.89 32.33
N GLN A 20 -2.59 15.78 33.52
CA GLN A 20 -1.33 15.05 33.73
C GLN A 20 -1.51 13.56 33.40
N TYR A 21 -2.66 12.98 33.74
CA TYR A 21 -3.00 11.59 33.42
C TYR A 21 -2.79 11.22 31.94
N LEU A 22 -3.25 12.06 31.00
CA LEU A 22 -3.09 11.75 29.58
C LEU A 22 -1.62 11.66 29.18
N ARG A 23 -0.82 12.65 29.60
CA ARG A 23 0.61 12.70 29.30
C ARG A 23 1.33 11.47 29.84
N ASP A 24 0.97 11.06 31.04
CA ASP A 24 1.55 9.88 31.67
C ASP A 24 1.09 8.60 30.95
N ALA A 25 -0.19 8.47 30.61
CA ALA A 25 -0.71 7.33 29.88
C ALA A 25 -0.11 7.19 28.48
N GLU A 26 -0.08 8.24 27.65
CA GLU A 26 0.54 8.17 26.31
C GLU A 26 2.01 7.73 26.38
N LYS A 27 2.76 8.31 27.32
CA LYS A 27 4.17 8.00 27.56
C LYS A 27 4.38 6.55 28.03
N GLU A 28 3.61 6.09 29.00
CA GLU A 28 3.71 4.73 29.53
C GLU A 28 3.38 3.69 28.46
N GLN A 29 2.32 3.93 27.68
CA GLN A 29 1.94 3.06 26.55
C GLN A 29 3.01 3.08 25.44
N ALA A 30 3.64 4.23 25.18
CA ALA A 30 4.73 4.31 24.22
C ALA A 30 5.95 3.49 24.65
N TRP A 31 6.32 3.55 25.93
CA TRP A 31 7.43 2.75 26.46
C TRP A 31 7.13 1.26 26.44
N ASP A 32 5.91 0.85 26.80
CA ASP A 32 5.48 -0.55 26.74
C ASP A 32 5.57 -1.10 25.30
N LEU A 33 5.03 -0.36 24.33
CA LEU A 33 5.07 -0.75 22.92
C LEU A 33 6.50 -0.77 22.37
N LEU A 34 7.33 0.22 22.71
CA LEU A 34 8.69 0.33 22.19
C LEU A 34 9.58 -0.80 22.73
N GLY A 35 9.48 -1.08 24.02
CA GLY A 35 10.33 -2.02 24.75
C GLY A 35 11.81 -1.60 24.79
N SER A 36 12.67 -2.55 25.16
CA SER A 36 14.13 -2.35 25.21
C SER A 36 14.73 -2.39 23.79
N ARG A 37 15.59 -1.42 23.46
CA ARG A 37 16.18 -1.28 22.11
C ARG A 37 17.67 -0.91 22.16
N GLY A 38 18.41 -1.19 21.08
CA GLY A 38 19.80 -0.76 20.97
C GLY A 38 19.89 0.76 20.74
N ARG A 39 19.53 1.19 19.53
CA ARG A 39 19.57 2.60 19.09
C ARG A 39 18.17 3.12 18.82
N VAL A 40 17.78 4.18 19.53
CA VAL A 40 16.46 4.81 19.39
C VAL A 40 16.60 6.24 18.87
N LEU A 41 15.77 6.59 17.88
CA LEU A 41 15.54 7.97 17.47
C LEU A 41 14.31 8.54 18.20
N ASP A 42 14.51 9.58 18.99
CA ASP A 42 13.41 10.41 19.50
C ASP A 42 13.13 11.59 18.55
N VAL A 43 11.90 11.68 18.07
CA VAL A 43 11.43 12.73 17.18
C VAL A 43 10.53 13.68 17.95
N ALA A 44 11.15 14.72 18.50
CA ALA A 44 10.51 15.87 19.15
C ALA A 44 9.49 15.53 20.26
N SER A 45 9.67 14.41 20.96
CA SER A 45 8.81 14.08 22.11
C SER A 45 9.04 15.03 23.28
N GLU A 46 8.14 15.04 24.26
CA GLU A 46 8.38 15.72 25.54
C GLU A 46 9.58 15.06 26.27
N ALA A 47 10.38 15.85 27.01
CA ALA A 47 11.66 15.40 27.55
C ALA A 47 11.55 14.20 28.51
N ASN A 48 10.48 14.08 29.30
CA ASN A 48 10.32 12.91 30.16
C ASN A 48 10.06 11.63 29.36
N VAL A 49 9.44 11.69 28.18
CA VAL A 49 9.35 10.52 27.26
C VAL A 49 10.75 10.03 26.91
N THR A 50 11.62 10.94 26.47
CA THR A 50 13.01 10.64 26.09
C THR A 50 13.82 10.11 27.27
N ALA A 51 13.65 10.72 28.45
CA ALA A 51 14.41 10.37 29.64
C ALA A 51 14.09 8.96 30.17
N GLY A 52 12.92 8.40 29.82
CA GLY A 52 12.49 7.06 30.24
C GLY A 52 12.66 5.97 29.19
N LEU A 53 13.24 6.27 28.02
CA LEU A 53 13.52 5.26 26.99
C LEU A 53 14.53 4.23 27.51
N ASP A 54 14.20 2.94 27.38
CA ASP A 54 15.14 1.84 27.64
C ASP A 54 15.97 1.56 26.38
N ALA A 55 17.03 2.33 26.19
CA ALA A 55 17.90 2.24 25.02
C ALA A 55 19.39 2.33 25.37
N GLU A 56 20.24 1.63 24.64
CA GLU A 56 21.71 1.74 24.78
C GLU A 56 22.22 3.09 24.24
N ALA A 57 21.58 3.63 23.21
CA ALA A 57 21.88 4.93 22.65
C ALA A 57 20.63 5.64 22.13
N VAL A 58 20.51 6.93 22.42
CA VAL A 58 19.42 7.80 21.95
C VAL A 58 19.99 8.93 21.10
N ALA A 59 19.40 9.14 19.92
CA ALA A 59 19.54 10.38 19.16
C ALA A 59 18.20 11.13 19.20
N ARG A 60 18.23 12.46 19.21
CA ARG A 60 17.04 13.29 19.24
C ARG A 60 17.04 14.29 18.10
N VAL A 61 15.87 14.45 17.46
CA VAL A 61 15.61 15.55 16.54
C VAL A 61 14.52 16.48 17.09
N ASP A 62 14.65 17.77 16.84
CA ASP A 62 13.61 18.78 17.12
C ASP A 62 13.42 19.72 15.92
N PHE A 63 12.30 20.44 15.90
CA PHE A 63 11.92 21.30 14.78
C PHE A 63 12.30 22.78 14.92
N SER A 64 13.01 23.15 15.99
CA SER A 64 13.62 24.47 16.15
C SER A 64 14.88 24.39 17.00
N ASP A 65 15.86 25.25 16.72
CA ASP A 65 17.10 25.33 17.51
C ASP A 65 16.79 25.60 18.98
N THR A 66 15.85 26.51 19.28
CA THR A 66 15.47 26.84 20.66
C THR A 66 14.87 25.65 21.40
N ALA A 67 14.08 24.80 20.74
CA ALA A 67 13.54 23.59 21.37
C ALA A 67 14.65 22.54 21.59
N LEU A 68 15.54 22.38 20.61
CA LEU A 68 16.67 21.47 20.70
C LEU A 68 17.64 21.85 21.82
N ASP A 69 18.04 23.12 21.90
CA ASP A 69 18.90 23.67 22.97
C ASP A 69 18.26 23.45 24.35
N HIS A 70 16.94 23.61 24.44
CA HIS A 70 16.21 23.39 25.67
C HIS A 70 16.18 21.90 26.06
N ALA A 71 15.93 21.01 25.10
CA ALA A 71 15.99 19.57 25.31
C ALA A 71 17.38 19.12 25.76
N GLU A 72 18.45 19.62 25.11
CA GLU A 72 19.84 19.35 25.48
C GLU A 72 20.14 19.78 26.92
N SER A 73 19.63 20.94 27.34
CA SER A 73 19.80 21.43 28.71
C SER A 73 19.15 20.54 29.78
N LEU A 74 18.08 19.82 29.44
CA LEU A 74 17.31 18.97 30.36
C LEU A 74 17.79 17.51 30.34
N LEU A 75 18.14 17.00 29.15
CA LEU A 75 18.46 15.60 28.91
C LEU A 75 19.96 15.32 29.01
N GLY A 76 20.81 16.30 28.65
CA GLY A 76 22.26 16.20 28.69
C GLY A 76 22.79 14.94 28.00
N ASP A 77 23.70 14.24 28.69
CA ASP A 77 24.41 13.04 28.19
C ASP A 77 23.50 11.81 27.99
N ARG A 78 22.21 11.88 28.32
CA ARG A 78 21.26 10.78 28.03
C ARG A 78 21.03 10.60 26.53
N VAL A 79 21.20 11.67 25.76
CA VAL A 79 21.09 11.66 24.30
C VAL A 79 22.48 11.90 23.75
N GLY A 80 22.96 10.99 22.91
CA GLY A 80 24.29 11.06 22.33
C GLY A 80 24.41 12.05 21.17
N ARG A 81 23.28 12.45 20.57
CA ARG A 81 23.25 13.35 19.41
C ARG A 81 21.94 14.13 19.33
N TYR A 82 22.04 15.44 19.16
CA TYR A 82 20.94 16.38 18.99
C TYR A 82 21.01 17.00 17.59
N GLU A 83 19.90 17.03 16.85
CA GLU A 83 19.85 17.54 15.48
C GLU A 83 18.56 18.36 15.23
N GLN A 84 18.67 19.46 14.49
CA GLN A 84 17.51 20.26 14.09
C GLN A 84 17.04 19.87 12.69
N VAL A 85 15.72 19.77 12.50
CA VAL A 85 15.10 19.45 11.21
C VAL A 85 13.98 20.43 10.90
N ALA A 86 13.86 20.87 9.64
CA ALA A 86 12.76 21.73 9.22
C ALA A 86 11.41 20.98 9.25
N PRO A 87 10.36 21.51 9.92
CA PRO A 87 9.09 20.80 10.03
C PRO A 87 8.30 20.76 8.71
N GLU A 88 8.46 21.75 7.83
CA GLU A 88 7.74 21.80 6.55
C GLU A 88 8.35 20.89 5.47
N THR A 89 9.62 20.51 5.63
CA THR A 89 10.35 19.64 4.70
C THR A 89 11.35 18.78 5.47
N PRO A 90 10.86 17.85 6.31
CA PRO A 90 11.73 17.09 7.19
C PRO A 90 12.70 16.23 6.40
N ARG A 91 13.97 16.30 6.78
CA ARG A 91 15.08 15.49 6.26
C ARG A 91 15.93 15.06 7.44
N LEU A 92 15.89 13.79 7.79
CA LEU A 92 16.58 13.27 8.95
C LEU A 92 18.08 13.08 8.61
N PRO A 93 19.02 13.69 9.36
CA PRO A 93 20.46 13.68 9.03
C PRO A 93 21.15 12.37 9.48
N PHE A 94 20.50 11.24 9.21
CA PHE A 94 20.97 9.89 9.52
C PHE A 94 20.97 9.02 8.26
N PRO A 95 21.89 8.05 8.16
CA PRO A 95 21.87 7.04 7.12
C PRO A 95 20.60 6.19 7.15
N ASP A 96 20.40 5.45 6.08
CA ASP A 96 19.33 4.44 5.99
C ASP A 96 19.60 3.33 7.04
N ASP A 97 18.53 2.72 7.56
CA ASP A 97 18.58 1.60 8.53
C ASP A 97 19.46 1.85 9.78
N HIS A 98 19.56 3.11 10.22
CA HIS A 98 20.43 3.50 11.31
C HIS A 98 19.89 3.17 12.70
N PHE A 99 18.58 3.09 12.88
CA PHE A 99 17.93 2.93 14.19
C PHE A 99 17.17 1.61 14.29
N ASP A 100 17.20 1.00 15.48
CA ASP A 100 16.43 -0.20 15.78
C ASP A 100 14.99 0.18 16.18
N ALA A 101 14.76 1.44 16.55
CA ALA A 101 13.42 1.98 16.76
C ALA A 101 13.39 3.52 16.69
N ALA A 102 12.21 4.07 16.52
CA ALA A 102 11.94 5.50 16.65
C ALA A 102 10.71 5.76 17.52
N VAL A 103 10.65 6.93 18.16
CA VAL A 103 9.52 7.36 18.99
C VAL A 103 9.13 8.81 18.68
N SER A 104 7.83 9.12 18.60
CA SER A 104 7.31 10.49 18.43
C SER A 104 5.98 10.69 19.14
N ILE A 105 6.00 11.25 20.35
CA ILE A 105 4.78 11.43 21.17
C ILE A 105 4.32 12.87 21.11
N GLY A 106 3.25 13.11 20.34
CA GLY A 106 2.52 14.38 20.17
C GLY A 106 2.86 15.30 18.97
N PRO A 107 4.04 15.25 18.30
CA PRO A 107 4.31 16.09 17.13
C PRO A 107 3.35 15.92 15.95
N TYR A 108 2.78 14.72 15.78
CA TYR A 108 1.92 14.39 14.62
C TYR A 108 0.63 15.21 14.57
N ASP A 109 0.30 15.89 15.67
CA ASP A 109 -0.86 16.76 15.84
C ASP A 109 -0.63 18.14 15.19
N TRP A 110 0.61 18.53 14.87
CA TRP A 110 0.93 19.89 14.47
C TRP A 110 0.69 20.16 12.99
N ARG A 111 -0.23 21.07 12.65
CA ARG A 111 -0.54 21.42 11.26
C ARG A 111 0.61 21.99 10.42
N PHE A 112 1.66 22.53 11.04
CA PHE A 112 2.84 23.03 10.33
C PHE A 112 3.87 21.93 10.04
N LEU A 113 3.72 20.74 10.60
CA LEU A 113 4.57 19.59 10.34
C LEU A 113 4.08 18.86 9.09
N ASP A 114 4.98 18.61 8.14
CA ASP A 114 4.76 17.66 7.05
C ASP A 114 4.92 16.22 7.59
N VAL A 115 3.78 15.69 8.05
CA VAL A 115 3.71 14.38 8.69
C VAL A 115 3.99 13.25 7.70
N ALA A 116 3.59 13.38 6.44
CA ALA A 116 3.84 12.37 5.42
C ALA A 116 5.35 12.27 5.11
N ALA A 117 6.01 13.41 4.87
CA ALA A 117 7.45 13.43 4.63
C ALA A 117 8.25 12.96 5.87
N LEU A 118 7.82 13.33 7.09
CA LEU A 118 8.46 12.84 8.31
C LEU A 118 8.33 11.33 8.45
N THR A 119 7.13 10.78 8.22
CA THR A 119 6.87 9.34 8.32
C THR A 119 7.70 8.55 7.31
N ALA A 120 7.88 9.09 6.10
CA ALA A 120 8.76 8.50 5.08
C ALA A 120 10.25 8.56 5.48
N GLU A 121 10.72 9.68 6.05
CA GLU A 121 12.10 9.78 6.54
C GLU A 121 12.36 8.87 7.74
N VAL A 122 11.40 8.76 8.68
CA VAL A 122 11.50 7.82 9.80
C VAL A 122 11.61 6.40 9.26
N ARG A 123 10.84 6.04 8.23
CA ARG A 123 10.92 4.71 7.60
C ARG A 123 12.31 4.46 7.05
N ARG A 124 12.88 5.45 6.36
CA ARG A 124 14.21 5.34 5.75
C ARG A 124 15.29 5.06 6.80
N VAL A 125 15.23 5.72 7.96
CA VAL A 125 16.29 5.61 8.99
C VAL A 125 16.06 4.49 10.01
N VAL A 126 14.86 3.91 10.08
CA VAL A 126 14.54 2.76 10.94
C VAL A 126 14.80 1.48 10.16
N ALA A 127 15.57 0.57 10.74
CA ALA A 127 15.91 -0.71 10.12
C ALA A 127 14.65 -1.56 9.83
N PRO A 128 14.72 -2.55 8.91
CA PRO A 128 13.57 -3.36 8.52
C PRO A 128 12.83 -4.04 9.68
N GLU A 129 13.56 -4.53 10.68
CA GLU A 129 13.00 -5.17 11.89
C GLU A 129 12.67 -4.16 13.02
N GLY A 130 12.87 -2.88 12.73
CA GLY A 130 12.72 -1.80 13.69
C GLY A 130 11.25 -1.46 13.96
N LEU A 131 11.03 -0.70 15.01
CA LEU A 131 9.69 -0.26 15.42
C LEU A 131 9.61 1.26 15.47
N PHE A 132 8.58 1.83 14.88
CA PHE A 132 8.23 3.24 15.06
C PHE A 132 7.01 3.35 15.96
N VAL A 133 7.16 4.02 17.09
CA VAL A 133 6.07 4.28 18.05
C VAL A 133 5.69 5.74 18.04
N PHE A 134 4.44 6.08 17.77
CA PHE A 134 3.98 7.46 17.78
C PHE A 134 2.56 7.58 18.34
N SER A 135 2.20 8.77 18.83
CA SER A 135 0.84 9.04 19.29
C SER A 135 0.12 10.04 18.40
N VAL A 136 -1.20 9.87 18.31
CA VAL A 136 -2.10 10.78 17.58
C VAL A 136 -3.43 10.94 18.35
N PRO A 137 -4.01 12.15 18.37
CA PRO A 137 -5.31 12.40 18.96
C PRO A 137 -6.41 11.98 17.98
N THR A 138 -7.54 11.57 18.54
CA THR A 138 -8.75 11.28 17.78
C THR A 138 -9.74 12.45 17.87
N PRO A 139 -10.81 12.49 17.05
CA PRO A 139 -11.91 13.43 17.23
C PRO A 139 -12.63 13.35 18.60
N ARG A 140 -12.37 12.31 19.42
CA ARG A 140 -12.90 12.25 20.79
C ARG A 140 -11.99 12.88 21.83
N SER A 141 -10.82 13.36 21.42
CA SER A 141 -9.94 14.13 22.27
C SER A 141 -10.66 15.39 22.77
N PRO A 142 -10.61 15.70 24.09
CA PRO A 142 -11.24 16.92 24.60
C PRO A 142 -10.62 18.19 24.00
N TYR A 143 -9.45 18.12 23.38
CA TYR A 143 -8.78 19.28 22.80
C TYR A 143 -9.33 19.70 21.42
N GLU A 144 -10.11 18.85 20.73
CA GLU A 144 -10.69 19.16 19.42
C GLU A 144 -11.59 20.40 19.50
N THR A 145 -12.55 20.39 20.43
CA THR A 145 -13.51 21.48 20.66
C THR A 145 -12.90 22.75 21.27
N GLY A 146 -11.64 22.71 21.73
CA GLY A 146 -11.01 23.80 22.48
C GLY A 146 -10.27 24.83 21.62
N GLY A 147 -9.96 24.53 20.36
CA GLY A 147 -9.40 25.47 19.36
C GLY A 147 -8.08 26.17 19.71
N LYS A 148 -7.43 25.82 20.83
CA LYS A 148 -6.28 26.58 21.35
C LYS A 148 -5.02 26.44 20.47
N TYR A 149 -4.95 25.35 19.71
CA TYR A 149 -3.95 25.08 18.69
C TYR A 149 -4.72 24.43 17.54
N GLU A 150 -4.58 24.92 16.31
CA GLU A 150 -5.14 24.23 15.15
C GLU A 150 -4.38 22.91 14.96
N GLN A 151 -4.80 21.86 15.67
CA GLN A 151 -4.22 20.54 15.61
C GLN A 151 -4.88 19.69 14.51
N ARG A 152 -4.21 18.58 14.18
CA ARG A 152 -4.78 17.48 13.39
C ARG A 152 -5.34 16.43 14.32
N TYR A 153 -6.44 15.81 13.90
CA TYR A 153 -7.10 14.71 14.58
C TYR A 153 -7.28 13.58 13.58
N TYR A 154 -7.08 12.36 14.04
CA TYR A 154 -6.99 11.19 13.16
C TYR A 154 -8.13 10.22 13.47
N THR A 155 -8.90 9.90 12.43
CA THR A 155 -9.80 8.74 12.45
C THR A 155 -9.00 7.46 12.25
N PRO A 156 -9.57 6.27 12.55
CA PRO A 156 -8.88 5.01 12.29
C PRO A 156 -8.38 4.85 10.87
N THR A 157 -9.22 5.24 9.90
CA THR A 157 -8.86 5.26 8.49
C THR A 157 -7.70 6.21 8.19
N ALA A 158 -7.65 7.38 8.83
CA ALA A 158 -6.57 8.35 8.62
C ALA A 158 -5.22 7.85 9.15
N ILE A 159 -5.20 7.16 10.31
CA ILE A 159 -3.99 6.54 10.85
C ILE A 159 -3.50 5.42 9.93
N ARG A 160 -4.40 4.56 9.43
CA ARG A 160 -4.01 3.52 8.47
C ARG A 160 -3.40 4.13 7.21
N ARG A 161 -4.04 5.16 6.64
CA ARG A 161 -3.50 5.89 5.47
C ARG A 161 -2.12 6.49 5.72
N LEU A 162 -1.85 6.96 6.94
CA LEU A 162 -0.54 7.48 7.31
C LEU A 162 0.55 6.39 7.27
N LEU A 163 0.19 5.15 7.58
CA LEU A 163 1.09 4.00 7.53
C LEU A 163 1.28 3.47 6.09
N GLU A 164 0.26 3.56 5.25
CA GLU A 164 0.29 2.91 3.92
C GLU A 164 1.11 3.62 2.84
N PRO A 165 1.70 2.87 1.90
CA PRO A 165 1.79 1.40 1.85
C PRO A 165 2.98 0.87 2.67
N GLY A 166 3.70 1.76 3.34
CA GLY A 166 5.09 1.52 3.70
C GLY A 166 5.35 1.00 5.11
N TRP A 167 4.31 0.91 5.92
CA TRP A 167 4.38 0.44 7.29
C TRP A 167 3.26 -0.57 7.52
N ALA A 168 3.58 -1.63 8.26
CA ALA A 168 2.61 -2.54 8.82
C ALA A 168 2.28 -2.10 10.25
N LEU A 169 1.00 -2.11 10.61
CA LEU A 169 0.57 -1.92 11.99
C LEU A 169 1.01 -3.15 12.82
N ALA A 170 1.91 -2.96 13.77
CA ALA A 170 2.42 -4.04 14.60
C ALA A 170 1.58 -4.24 15.86
N ASP A 171 1.21 -3.14 16.52
CA ASP A 171 0.36 -3.12 17.72
C ASP A 171 -0.15 -1.68 17.93
N HIS A 172 -1.15 -1.49 18.79
CA HIS A 172 -1.55 -0.17 19.25
C HIS A 172 -2.10 -0.22 20.68
N ARG A 173 -2.14 0.95 21.31
CA ARG A 173 -2.73 1.20 22.62
C ARG A 173 -3.65 2.40 22.51
N VAL A 174 -4.78 2.35 23.18
CA VAL A 174 -5.73 3.46 23.24
C VAL A 174 -5.68 4.13 24.61
N VAL A 175 -5.92 5.44 24.63
CA VAL A 175 -6.03 6.22 25.87
C VAL A 175 -7.38 6.93 25.87
N TYR A 176 -8.16 6.71 26.91
CA TYR A 176 -9.45 7.35 27.13
C TYR A 176 -9.29 8.64 27.95
N GLN A 177 -9.95 9.71 27.51
CA GLN A 177 -10.22 10.87 28.35
C GLN A 177 -11.71 11.19 28.42
N HIS A 178 -12.08 11.88 29.50
CA HIS A 178 -13.42 12.42 29.65
C HIS A 178 -13.74 13.40 28.51
N PRO A 179 -15.00 13.46 28.03
CA PRO A 179 -15.42 14.46 27.04
C PRO A 179 -15.11 15.89 27.50
N TYR A 180 -14.88 16.80 26.55
CA TYR A 180 -14.42 18.17 26.81
C TYR A 180 -15.17 18.89 27.94
N TRP A 181 -16.51 18.83 27.95
CA TRP A 181 -17.30 19.53 28.97
C TRP A 181 -17.00 19.03 30.39
N LEU A 182 -16.79 17.73 30.57
CA LEU A 182 -16.46 17.17 31.87
C LEU A 182 -14.99 17.45 32.19
N HIS A 183 -14.10 17.21 31.22
CA HIS A 183 -12.67 17.43 31.35
C HIS A 183 -12.34 18.88 31.75
N SER A 184 -12.92 19.86 31.07
CA SER A 184 -12.75 21.29 31.36
C SER A 184 -13.33 21.69 32.72
N LYS A 185 -14.52 21.18 33.10
CA LYS A 185 -15.14 21.51 34.39
C LYS A 185 -14.39 20.90 35.57
N LEU A 186 -13.81 19.73 35.41
CA LEU A 186 -12.96 19.12 36.43
C LEU A 186 -11.71 19.96 36.67
N ALA A 187 -11.04 20.37 35.59
CA ALA A 187 -9.88 21.24 35.68
C ALA A 187 -10.21 22.62 36.28
N GLU A 188 -11.32 23.23 35.88
CA GLU A 188 -11.69 24.59 36.30
C GLU A 188 -12.19 24.66 37.75
N PHE A 189 -12.98 23.67 38.20
CA PHE A 189 -13.75 23.78 39.45
C PHE A 189 -13.40 22.77 40.53
N VAL A 190 -12.68 21.69 40.20
CA VAL A 190 -12.35 20.64 41.17
C VAL A 190 -10.89 20.78 41.59
N PRO A 191 -10.58 21.07 42.86
CA PRO A 191 -9.20 21.10 43.34
C PRO A 191 -8.48 19.78 43.07
N GLY A 192 -7.22 19.83 42.65
CA GLY A 192 -6.41 18.67 42.25
C GLY A 192 -6.56 17.42 43.14
N PRO A 193 -6.46 17.51 44.49
CA PRO A 193 -6.62 16.34 45.37
C PRO A 193 -7.97 15.62 45.24
N LEU A 194 -9.01 16.32 44.79
CA LEU A 194 -10.36 15.78 44.59
C LEU A 194 -10.59 15.27 43.15
N GLN A 195 -9.64 15.47 42.24
CA GLN A 195 -9.73 14.99 40.86
C GLN A 195 -9.40 13.49 40.74
N ARG A 196 -8.75 12.88 41.74
CA ARG A 196 -8.26 11.48 41.68
C ARG A 196 -9.34 10.45 41.27
N PRO A 197 -10.59 10.48 41.78
CA PRO A 197 -11.61 9.52 41.35
C PRO A 197 -11.93 9.56 39.85
N PHE A 198 -11.78 10.73 39.21
CA PHE A 198 -11.99 10.90 37.77
C PHE A 198 -10.81 10.37 36.96
N VAL A 199 -9.59 10.55 37.47
CA VAL A 199 -8.38 9.94 36.91
C VAL A 199 -8.47 8.43 37.01
N ASP A 200 -8.79 7.88 38.19
CA ASP A 200 -8.95 6.42 38.38
C ASP A 200 -10.02 5.82 37.45
N PHE A 201 -11.07 6.58 37.12
CA PHE A 201 -12.07 6.14 36.16
C PHE A 201 -11.51 6.11 34.74
N ALA A 202 -10.75 7.14 34.35
CA ALA A 202 -10.14 7.20 33.03
C ALA A 202 -9.08 6.09 32.86
N GLU A 203 -8.23 5.88 33.87
CA GLU A 203 -7.29 4.75 33.97
C GLU A 203 -8.02 3.42 33.72
N ARG A 204 -9.04 3.10 34.53
CA ARG A 204 -9.82 1.86 34.36
C ARG A 204 -10.49 1.72 32.99
N LYS A 205 -10.88 2.83 32.37
CA LYS A 205 -11.49 2.81 31.03
C LYS A 205 -10.45 2.55 29.95
N THR A 206 -9.30 3.20 30.03
CA THR A 206 -8.12 2.92 29.21
C THR A 206 -7.73 1.45 29.32
N ASP A 207 -7.59 0.93 30.55
CA ASP A 207 -7.25 -0.48 30.78
C ASP A 207 -8.30 -1.41 30.15
N ALA A 208 -9.58 -1.18 30.42
CA ALA A 208 -10.65 -2.01 29.88
C ALA A 208 -10.72 -2.00 28.33
N LEU A 209 -10.39 -0.87 27.69
CA LEU A 209 -10.33 -0.79 26.23
C LEU A 209 -9.12 -1.55 25.67
N ASN A 210 -7.95 -1.43 26.29
CA ASN A 210 -6.76 -2.17 25.90
C ASN A 210 -6.90 -3.68 26.18
N ASP A 211 -7.50 -4.08 27.30
CA ASP A 211 -7.82 -5.48 27.61
C ASP A 211 -8.78 -6.06 26.56
N ALA A 212 -9.83 -5.32 26.19
CA ALA A 212 -10.76 -5.74 25.14
C ALA A 212 -10.06 -5.87 23.78
N HIS A 213 -9.10 -4.99 23.47
CA HIS A 213 -8.27 -5.11 22.28
C HIS A 213 -7.43 -6.39 22.28
N GLN A 214 -6.69 -6.63 23.37
CA GLN A 214 -5.82 -7.79 23.51
C GLN A 214 -6.63 -9.09 23.47
N GLN A 215 -7.81 -9.11 24.10
CA GLN A 215 -8.70 -10.25 24.06
C GLN A 215 -9.23 -10.51 22.64
N ALA A 216 -9.65 -9.46 21.93
CA ALA A 216 -10.09 -9.59 20.54
C ALA A 216 -8.95 -10.02 19.59
N ALA A 217 -7.70 -9.68 19.90
CA ALA A 217 -6.54 -10.14 19.13
C ALA A 217 -6.14 -11.60 19.46
N ALA A 218 -6.51 -12.10 20.64
CA ALA A 218 -6.23 -13.46 21.08
C ALA A 218 -7.33 -14.48 20.72
N ASP A 219 -8.56 -14.01 20.54
CA ASP A 219 -9.68 -14.85 20.11
C ASP A 219 -9.61 -15.06 18.59
N ASP A 220 -9.28 -16.29 18.15
CA ASP A 220 -9.28 -16.72 16.74
C ASP A 220 -10.68 -16.63 16.06
N ASP A 221 -11.74 -16.33 16.83
CA ASP A 221 -13.14 -16.18 16.40
C ASP A 221 -13.52 -14.70 16.12
N ALA A 222 -12.60 -13.90 15.59
CA ALA A 222 -12.91 -12.55 15.13
C ALA A 222 -14.11 -12.56 14.16
N PRO A 223 -14.96 -11.50 14.14
CA PRO A 223 -16.11 -11.45 13.24
C PRO A 223 -15.68 -11.71 11.78
N ASP A 224 -16.61 -12.26 10.98
CA ASP A 224 -16.43 -12.72 9.58
C ASP A 224 -15.87 -11.65 8.60
N ASP A 225 -15.68 -10.40 9.07
CA ASP A 225 -15.01 -9.31 8.36
C ASP A 225 -13.54 -9.08 8.78
N GLY A 226 -12.98 -9.98 9.60
CA GLY A 226 -11.58 -10.04 10.00
C GLY A 226 -11.10 -8.84 10.84
N ARG A 227 -12.01 -7.98 11.31
CA ARG A 227 -11.63 -6.76 12.04
C ARG A 227 -11.92 -6.94 13.53
N PRO A 228 -10.92 -6.81 14.43
CA PRO A 228 -11.23 -6.65 15.85
C PRO A 228 -12.14 -5.44 16.01
N PRO A 229 -13.14 -5.48 16.92
CA PRO A 229 -14.01 -4.33 17.17
C PRO A 229 -13.15 -3.10 17.41
N GLU A 230 -13.33 -2.05 16.59
CA GLU A 230 -12.48 -0.85 16.61
C GLU A 230 -12.71 -0.08 17.92
N VAL A 231 -12.04 -0.50 19.00
CA VAL A 231 -11.94 0.24 20.28
C VAL A 231 -11.39 1.67 20.10
N TRP A 232 -10.86 1.96 18.92
CA TRP A 232 -10.39 3.26 18.49
C TRP A 232 -11.49 4.31 18.53
N ASP A 233 -12.74 3.91 18.25
CA ASP A 233 -13.86 4.83 18.28
C ASP A 233 -14.03 5.44 19.67
N ASP A 234 -13.73 4.71 20.74
CA ASP A 234 -13.83 5.18 22.12
C ASP A 234 -12.55 5.84 22.66
N ALA A 235 -11.47 5.84 21.89
CA ALA A 235 -10.18 6.40 22.28
C ALA A 235 -10.15 7.92 22.11
N SER A 236 -9.53 8.64 23.05
CA SER A 236 -9.17 10.06 22.87
C SER A 236 -7.82 10.21 22.18
N TYR A 237 -6.89 9.28 22.42
CA TYR A 237 -5.59 9.19 21.77
C TYR A 237 -5.29 7.73 21.43
N VAL A 238 -4.51 7.52 20.36
CA VAL A 238 -3.99 6.21 19.97
C VAL A 238 -2.47 6.30 19.93
N VAL A 239 -1.81 5.40 20.64
CA VAL A 239 -0.37 5.16 20.54
C VAL A 239 -0.17 3.96 19.62
N VAL A 240 0.51 4.17 18.50
CA VAL A 240 0.64 3.23 17.40
C VAL A 240 2.08 2.71 17.38
N GLY A 241 2.24 1.39 17.31
CA GLY A 241 3.49 0.74 16.97
C GLY A 241 3.44 0.22 15.53
N ALA A 242 4.36 0.68 14.68
CA ALA A 242 4.42 0.31 13.28
C ALA A 242 5.79 -0.24 12.88
N ARG A 243 5.82 -1.26 12.01
CA ARG A 243 7.06 -1.84 11.46
C ARG A 243 7.21 -1.49 9.98
N PRO A 244 8.41 -1.16 9.49
CA PRO A 244 8.62 -0.95 8.06
C PRO A 244 8.29 -2.23 7.29
N VAL A 245 7.72 -2.10 6.09
CA VAL A 245 7.61 -3.24 5.16
C VAL A 245 8.84 -3.25 4.26
N ASP A 246 9.63 -4.32 4.26
CA ASP A 246 10.89 -4.42 3.51
C ASP A 246 10.68 -4.69 2.01
N TYR A 247 10.15 -3.69 1.30
CA TYR A 247 9.99 -3.74 -0.15
C TYR A 247 11.33 -3.73 -0.90
N GLU A 248 12.38 -3.14 -0.33
CA GLU A 248 13.70 -3.08 -0.97
C GLU A 248 14.39 -4.44 -0.94
N GLY A 249 14.42 -5.10 0.22
CA GLY A 249 14.90 -6.48 0.34
C GLY A 249 14.06 -7.45 -0.48
N SER A 250 12.73 -7.27 -0.53
CA SER A 250 11.86 -8.06 -1.40
C SER A 250 12.18 -7.87 -2.90
N LEU A 251 12.52 -6.65 -3.32
CA LEU A 251 12.88 -6.35 -4.71
C LEU A 251 14.19 -7.03 -5.08
N ASP A 252 15.17 -7.00 -4.18
CA ASP A 252 16.44 -7.68 -4.34
C ASP A 252 16.28 -9.21 -4.39
N ALA A 253 15.48 -9.78 -3.48
CA ALA A 253 15.18 -11.20 -3.44
C ALA A 253 14.44 -11.67 -4.71
N ALA A 254 13.52 -10.87 -5.24
CA ALA A 254 12.81 -11.18 -6.47
C ALA A 254 13.73 -11.15 -7.72
N LEU A 255 14.70 -10.22 -7.78
CA LEU A 255 15.71 -10.19 -8.84
C LEU A 255 16.66 -11.37 -8.74
N ASP A 256 17.10 -11.71 -7.53
CA ASP A 256 17.91 -12.90 -7.30
C ASP A 256 17.14 -14.16 -7.74
N CYS A 257 15.91 -14.35 -7.28
CA CYS A 257 15.04 -15.46 -7.69
C CYS A 257 14.93 -15.61 -9.22
N LEU A 258 14.67 -14.50 -9.93
CA LEU A 258 14.49 -14.52 -11.38
C LEU A 258 15.76 -14.97 -12.13
N PHE A 259 16.93 -14.56 -11.63
CA PHE A 259 18.20 -14.82 -12.29
C PHE A 259 19.01 -15.95 -11.65
N ARG A 260 18.56 -16.51 -10.54
CA ARG A 260 19.20 -17.66 -9.88
C ARG A 260 19.08 -18.90 -10.77
N PRO A 261 20.12 -19.75 -10.86
CA PRO A 261 20.07 -20.96 -11.68
C PRO A 261 18.90 -21.89 -11.30
N THR A 262 18.31 -22.58 -12.27
CA THR A 262 17.24 -23.57 -12.01
C THR A 262 17.68 -24.72 -11.10
N ALA A 263 18.96 -25.06 -11.11
CA ALA A 263 19.54 -26.04 -10.18
C ALA A 263 19.59 -25.57 -8.72
N GLU A 264 19.40 -24.27 -8.48
CA GLU A 264 19.38 -23.61 -7.17
C GLU A 264 17.98 -23.05 -6.86
N GLU A 265 16.93 -23.61 -7.46
CA GLU A 265 15.53 -23.16 -7.29
C GLU A 265 15.29 -21.72 -7.76
N GLY A 266 15.89 -21.35 -8.90
CA GLY A 266 15.63 -20.08 -9.58
C GLY A 266 15.07 -20.24 -10.99
N PHE A 267 14.81 -19.14 -11.69
CA PHE A 267 14.21 -19.17 -13.03
C PHE A 267 15.22 -19.21 -14.18
N TRP A 268 16.52 -19.09 -13.91
CA TRP A 268 17.55 -18.99 -14.96
C TRP A 268 18.06 -20.36 -15.41
N ALA A 269 17.70 -20.78 -16.63
CA ALA A 269 18.32 -21.92 -17.29
C ALA A 269 19.71 -21.52 -17.78
N ALA A 270 20.76 -22.13 -17.23
CA ALA A 270 22.12 -21.98 -17.73
C ALA A 270 22.41 -23.09 -18.74
N ASP A 271 22.02 -22.89 -20.00
CA ASP A 271 22.26 -23.83 -21.09
C ASP A 271 23.43 -23.39 -21.99
N ASP A 272 23.81 -24.26 -22.92
CA ASP A 272 24.86 -24.01 -23.91
C ASP A 272 24.49 -22.86 -24.88
N ALA A 273 23.21 -22.46 -24.95
CA ALA A 273 22.69 -21.37 -25.78
C ALA A 273 22.86 -19.98 -25.14
N GLY A 274 23.55 -19.89 -24.00
CA GLY A 274 23.87 -18.63 -23.35
C GLY A 274 22.93 -18.25 -22.22
N GLY A 275 21.92 -19.07 -21.96
CA GLY A 275 21.01 -19.01 -20.82
C GLY A 275 19.84 -18.06 -20.97
N HIS A 276 18.70 -18.48 -20.41
CA HIS A 276 17.43 -17.77 -20.48
C HIS A 276 16.55 -17.98 -19.24
N ILE A 277 15.55 -17.13 -19.08
CA ILE A 277 14.48 -17.22 -18.10
C ILE A 277 13.51 -18.32 -18.57
N THR A 278 13.33 -19.33 -17.74
CA THR A 278 12.36 -20.41 -17.94
C THR A 278 10.93 -19.91 -17.77
N ARG A 279 9.97 -20.67 -18.27
CA ARG A 279 8.55 -20.30 -18.19
C ARG A 279 8.04 -20.32 -16.75
N GLU A 280 8.23 -21.43 -16.05
CA GLU A 280 7.69 -21.65 -14.71
C GLU A 280 8.50 -22.64 -13.87
N LEU A 281 8.30 -22.60 -12.56
CA LEU A 281 8.75 -23.61 -11.61
C LEU A 281 7.54 -24.36 -11.03
N THR A 282 7.48 -25.68 -11.15
CA THR A 282 6.50 -26.53 -10.47
C THR A 282 7.02 -26.96 -9.10
N TYR A 283 6.12 -27.28 -8.16
CA TYR A 283 6.49 -27.70 -6.80
C TYR A 283 5.59 -28.81 -6.26
N ASP A 284 6.10 -29.57 -5.30
CA ASP A 284 5.32 -30.45 -4.44
C ASP A 284 4.97 -29.74 -3.13
N VAL A 285 3.94 -30.19 -2.42
CA VAL A 285 3.66 -29.69 -1.06
C VAL A 285 4.18 -30.71 -0.04
N GLY A 286 5.10 -30.25 0.80
CA GLY A 286 5.74 -31.02 1.86
C GLY A 286 4.79 -31.35 3.02
N ALA A 287 5.26 -32.19 3.95
CA ALA A 287 4.48 -32.60 5.12
C ALA A 287 4.19 -31.44 6.10
N ASP A 288 4.99 -30.39 6.05
CA ASP A 288 4.81 -29.13 6.78
C ASP A 288 3.83 -28.17 6.09
N GLY A 289 3.25 -28.57 4.94
CA GLY A 289 2.32 -27.76 4.17
C GLY A 289 2.98 -26.64 3.36
N ARG A 290 4.30 -26.73 3.12
CA ARG A 290 5.07 -25.76 2.33
C ARG A 290 5.51 -26.31 0.97
N PRO A 291 5.73 -25.45 -0.05
CA PRO A 291 6.33 -25.86 -1.31
C PRO A 291 7.71 -26.51 -1.12
N THR A 292 7.97 -27.60 -1.82
CA THR A 292 9.26 -28.30 -1.88
C THR A 292 9.51 -28.81 -3.31
N ASN A 293 10.74 -29.22 -3.61
CA ASN A 293 11.12 -29.82 -4.91
C ASN A 293 10.83 -28.94 -6.13
N TRP A 294 11.22 -27.66 -6.10
CA TRP A 294 11.03 -26.75 -7.23
C TRP A 294 11.71 -27.27 -8.50
N THR A 295 10.94 -27.45 -9.58
CA THR A 295 11.42 -28.01 -10.85
C THR A 295 11.05 -27.09 -12.00
N ALA A 296 12.01 -26.74 -12.85
CA ALA A 296 11.77 -25.86 -13.99
C ALA A 296 11.06 -26.57 -15.14
N GLU A 297 10.09 -25.88 -15.74
CA GLU A 297 9.46 -26.25 -17.00
C GLU A 297 9.70 -25.17 -18.06
N ASP A 298 10.04 -25.62 -19.28
CA ASP A 298 10.59 -24.76 -20.34
C ASP A 298 9.97 -25.03 -21.73
N ASP A 299 8.76 -25.59 -21.77
CA ASP A 299 8.09 -26.03 -22.99
C ASP A 299 7.68 -24.89 -23.94
N VAL A 300 7.28 -23.73 -23.41
CA VAL A 300 6.78 -22.57 -24.16
C VAL A 300 7.28 -21.27 -23.55
N VAL A 301 8.54 -20.93 -23.83
CA VAL A 301 9.23 -19.77 -23.23
C VAL A 301 8.53 -18.43 -23.54
N TRP A 302 7.91 -18.28 -24.72
CA TRP A 302 7.22 -17.04 -25.13
C TRP A 302 6.02 -16.66 -24.26
N ARG A 303 5.49 -17.58 -23.43
CA ARG A 303 4.28 -17.32 -22.65
C ARG A 303 4.57 -16.48 -21.41
N TYR A 304 5.66 -16.70 -20.67
CA TYR A 304 5.91 -16.02 -19.39
C TYR A 304 7.25 -15.28 -19.31
N ALA A 305 8.28 -15.74 -20.03
CA ALA A 305 9.59 -15.12 -19.99
C ALA A 305 9.62 -13.69 -20.56
N PRO A 306 8.88 -13.32 -21.65
CA PRO A 306 8.82 -11.92 -22.10
C PRO A 306 8.30 -10.97 -21.03
N PHE A 307 7.31 -11.41 -20.26
CA PHE A 307 6.72 -10.63 -19.17
C PHE A 307 7.72 -10.45 -18.02
N ALA A 308 8.43 -11.51 -17.66
CA ALA A 308 9.49 -11.44 -16.66
C ALA A 308 10.62 -10.49 -17.08
N LEU A 309 11.03 -10.55 -18.35
CA LEU A 309 12.01 -9.65 -18.94
C LEU A 309 11.53 -8.20 -18.94
N MET A 310 10.26 -7.94 -19.29
CA MET A 310 9.66 -6.61 -19.19
C MET A 310 9.79 -6.04 -17.77
N GLY A 311 9.43 -6.81 -16.74
CA GLY A 311 9.55 -6.36 -15.36
C GLY A 311 10.99 -6.10 -14.92
N ALA A 312 11.93 -6.97 -15.31
CA ALA A 312 13.35 -6.78 -15.03
C ALA A 312 13.93 -5.55 -15.77
N MET A 313 13.51 -5.30 -17.01
CA MET A 313 13.95 -4.12 -17.77
C MET A 313 13.37 -2.83 -17.18
N GLN A 314 12.12 -2.83 -16.71
CA GLN A 314 11.55 -1.67 -16.03
C GLN A 314 12.30 -1.33 -14.75
N TRP A 315 12.58 -2.34 -13.91
CA TRP A 315 13.47 -2.16 -12.76
C TRP A 315 14.82 -1.59 -13.20
N ARG A 316 15.43 -2.15 -14.24
CA ARG A 316 16.76 -1.73 -14.71
C ARG A 316 16.82 -0.28 -15.20
N THR A 317 15.73 0.22 -15.78
CA THR A 317 15.58 1.62 -16.21
C THR A 317 15.13 2.57 -15.11
N SER A 318 14.68 2.05 -13.97
CA SER A 318 14.24 2.86 -12.83
C SER A 318 15.45 3.50 -12.12
N PRO A 319 15.22 4.50 -11.24
CA PRO A 319 16.26 5.04 -10.37
C PRO A 319 16.88 4.03 -9.39
N ARG A 320 16.31 2.82 -9.26
CA ARG A 320 16.84 1.72 -8.43
C ARG A 320 17.67 0.72 -9.23
N GLY A 321 17.63 0.78 -10.55
CA GLY A 321 18.31 -0.15 -11.43
C GLY A 321 19.84 -0.11 -11.25
N THR A 322 20.45 -1.29 -11.18
CA THR A 322 21.92 -1.45 -11.16
C THR A 322 22.38 -2.36 -12.29
N ASP A 323 23.67 -2.34 -12.62
CA ASP A 323 24.25 -3.14 -13.69
C ASP A 323 24.49 -4.63 -13.32
N ARG A 324 24.14 -5.03 -12.08
CA ARG A 324 24.49 -6.34 -11.51
C ARG A 324 23.98 -7.55 -12.31
N VAL A 325 22.87 -7.38 -13.04
CA VAL A 325 22.26 -8.45 -13.88
C VAL A 325 22.35 -8.16 -15.38
N ASP A 326 23.07 -7.11 -15.81
CA ASP A 326 23.12 -6.68 -17.21
C ASP A 326 23.64 -7.76 -18.16
N ALA A 327 24.57 -8.61 -17.70
CA ALA A 327 25.06 -9.72 -18.50
C ALA A 327 23.96 -10.76 -18.80
N LYS A 328 23.07 -11.04 -17.83
CA LYS A 328 21.95 -11.97 -17.99
C LYS A 328 20.82 -11.33 -18.80
N LEU A 329 20.54 -10.04 -18.61
CA LEU A 329 19.59 -9.29 -19.44
C LEU A 329 19.98 -9.31 -20.91
N ARG A 330 21.26 -9.04 -21.25
CA ARG A 330 21.76 -9.12 -22.63
C ARG A 330 21.62 -10.52 -23.23
N ARG A 331 21.88 -11.57 -22.44
CA ARG A 331 21.70 -12.97 -22.87
C ARG A 331 20.23 -13.29 -23.14
N GLN A 332 19.32 -12.85 -22.26
CA GLN A 332 17.88 -13.01 -22.48
C GLN A 332 17.39 -12.30 -23.74
N LEU A 333 17.85 -11.06 -23.96
CA LEU A 333 17.51 -10.29 -25.16
C LEU A 333 18.02 -11.01 -26.42
N ALA A 334 19.28 -11.46 -26.41
CA ALA A 334 19.86 -12.22 -27.53
C ALA A 334 19.11 -13.53 -27.81
N TYR A 335 18.66 -14.24 -26.76
CA TYR A 335 17.81 -15.42 -26.90
C TYR A 335 16.49 -15.11 -27.63
N PHE A 336 15.83 -14.00 -27.30
CA PHE A 336 14.61 -13.57 -28.01
C PHE A 336 14.92 -13.09 -29.44
N GLU A 337 16.03 -12.40 -29.68
CA GLU A 337 16.47 -12.00 -31.03
C GLU A 337 16.65 -13.24 -31.94
N GLU A 338 17.40 -14.24 -31.49
CA GLU A 338 17.63 -15.49 -32.23
C GLU A 338 16.31 -16.17 -32.60
N ARG A 339 15.34 -16.15 -31.69
CA ARG A 339 14.10 -16.90 -31.87
C ARG A 339 13.09 -16.18 -32.74
N ILE A 340 13.10 -14.85 -32.70
CA ILE A 340 12.42 -14.03 -33.70
C ILE A 340 12.99 -14.33 -35.10
N GLU A 341 14.33 -14.40 -35.23
CA GLU A 341 14.99 -14.73 -36.49
C GLU A 341 14.69 -16.16 -36.97
N GLU A 342 14.44 -17.09 -36.05
CA GLU A 342 14.00 -18.47 -36.34
C GLU A 342 12.50 -18.59 -36.66
N GLY A 343 11.74 -17.49 -36.62
CA GLY A 343 10.33 -17.44 -37.03
C GLY A 343 9.32 -17.60 -35.89
N ALA A 344 9.71 -17.44 -34.63
CA ALA A 344 8.80 -17.59 -33.49
C ALA A 344 7.67 -16.55 -33.43
N LEU A 345 7.78 -15.42 -34.16
CA LEU A 345 6.80 -14.32 -34.12
C LEU A 345 5.37 -14.77 -34.36
N ASP A 346 5.13 -15.65 -35.34
CA ASP A 346 3.79 -16.12 -35.69
C ASP A 346 3.12 -16.96 -34.59
N GLU A 347 3.92 -17.54 -33.69
CA GLU A 347 3.47 -18.35 -32.57
C GLU A 347 3.28 -17.52 -31.28
N MET A 348 3.84 -16.31 -31.22
CA MET A 348 3.77 -15.47 -30.01
C MET A 348 2.38 -14.85 -29.85
N PRO A 349 1.71 -15.04 -28.69
CA PRO A 349 0.47 -14.34 -28.39
C PRO A 349 0.74 -12.86 -28.11
N SER A 350 -0.32 -12.03 -28.09
CA SER A 350 -0.23 -10.63 -27.64
C SER A 350 0.38 -10.50 -26.22
N TYR A 351 0.14 -11.51 -25.38
CA TYR A 351 0.76 -11.66 -24.06
C TYR A 351 2.30 -11.78 -24.09
N GLY A 352 2.88 -12.26 -25.19
CA GLY A 352 4.34 -12.30 -25.40
C GLY A 352 4.85 -11.08 -26.17
N LEU A 353 4.15 -10.70 -27.25
CA LEU A 353 4.54 -9.59 -28.14
C LEU A 353 4.64 -8.26 -27.39
N GLY A 354 3.60 -7.87 -26.65
CA GLY A 354 3.55 -6.59 -25.96
C GLY A 354 4.68 -6.40 -24.94
N PRO A 355 4.86 -7.33 -23.99
CA PRO A 355 5.97 -7.26 -23.05
C PRO A 355 7.35 -7.29 -23.71
N LEU A 356 7.51 -8.04 -24.81
CA LEU A 356 8.78 -8.07 -25.53
C LEU A 356 9.07 -6.75 -26.27
N THR A 357 8.07 -6.11 -26.87
CA THR A 357 8.19 -4.75 -27.42
C THR A 357 8.64 -3.77 -26.34
N CYS A 358 8.03 -3.84 -25.14
CA CYS A 358 8.43 -3.01 -23.99
C CYS A 358 9.88 -3.27 -23.60
N ALA A 359 10.27 -4.54 -23.43
CA ALA A 359 11.62 -4.92 -23.02
C ALA A 359 12.69 -4.44 -24.01
N PHE A 360 12.49 -4.63 -25.31
CA PHE A 360 13.42 -4.17 -26.34
C PHE A 360 13.49 -2.64 -26.43
N ALA A 361 12.35 -1.96 -26.31
CA ALA A 361 12.32 -0.50 -26.24
C ALA A 361 13.15 0.01 -25.06
N LEU A 362 12.97 -0.56 -23.87
CA LEU A 362 13.75 -0.22 -22.67
C LEU A 362 15.24 -0.57 -22.82
N ALA A 363 15.56 -1.68 -23.49
CA ALA A 363 16.94 -2.12 -23.71
C ALA A 363 17.74 -1.14 -24.57
N ALA A 364 17.07 -0.36 -25.42
CA ALA A 364 17.72 0.67 -26.21
C ALA A 364 18.33 1.79 -25.37
N ASP A 365 17.71 2.16 -24.25
CA ASP A 365 18.23 3.19 -23.35
C ASP A 365 19.40 2.69 -22.50
N VAL A 366 19.41 1.38 -22.19
CA VAL A 366 20.35 0.79 -21.23
C VAL A 366 21.58 0.21 -21.93
N PHE A 367 21.41 -0.39 -23.11
CA PHE A 367 22.44 -1.21 -23.74
C PHE A 367 22.87 -0.70 -25.12
N ASP A 368 21.97 -0.70 -26.09
CA ASP A 368 22.29 -0.42 -27.49
C ASP A 368 21.04 -0.03 -28.29
N GLU A 369 21.11 1.05 -29.06
CA GLU A 369 20.01 1.58 -29.87
C GLU A 369 19.44 0.56 -30.87
N ARG A 370 20.23 -0.45 -31.29
CA ARG A 370 19.78 -1.53 -32.18
C ARG A 370 18.53 -2.26 -31.68
N PHE A 371 18.31 -2.30 -30.36
CA PHE A 371 17.12 -2.95 -29.80
C PHE A 371 15.82 -2.22 -30.18
N LEU A 372 15.86 -0.95 -30.58
CA LEU A 372 14.70 -0.27 -31.16
C LEU A 372 14.26 -0.89 -32.48
N GLU A 373 15.18 -1.42 -33.29
CA GLU A 373 14.82 -2.07 -34.56
C GLU A 373 13.94 -3.30 -34.30
N ARG A 374 14.26 -4.08 -33.26
CA ARG A 374 13.47 -5.24 -32.83
C ARG A 374 12.14 -4.85 -32.18
N ALA A 375 12.12 -3.78 -31.40
CA ALA A 375 10.87 -3.25 -30.86
C ALA A 375 9.92 -2.77 -31.98
N THR A 376 10.46 -2.15 -33.03
CA THR A 376 9.71 -1.71 -34.22
C THR A 376 9.18 -2.90 -35.03
N GLU A 377 10.00 -3.93 -35.28
CA GLU A 377 9.55 -5.16 -35.95
C GLU A 377 8.38 -5.83 -35.22
N LEU A 378 8.46 -5.92 -33.88
CA LEU A 378 7.38 -6.44 -33.04
C LEU A 378 6.12 -5.55 -33.11
N PHE A 379 6.30 -4.23 -33.12
CA PHE A 379 5.21 -3.28 -33.30
C PHE A 379 4.50 -3.51 -34.64
N GLU A 380 5.22 -3.50 -35.75
CA GLU A 380 4.68 -3.72 -37.10
C GLU A 380 3.92 -5.06 -37.18
N HIS A 381 4.54 -6.14 -36.69
CA HIS A 381 3.89 -7.45 -36.66
C HIS A 381 2.60 -7.45 -35.83
N SER A 382 2.59 -6.78 -34.68
CA SER A 382 1.44 -6.73 -33.79
C SER A 382 0.32 -5.80 -34.30
N GLU A 383 0.65 -4.68 -34.95
CA GLU A 383 -0.32 -3.71 -35.48
C GLU A 383 -1.19 -4.32 -36.58
N GLU A 384 -0.61 -5.18 -37.41
CA GLU A 384 -1.33 -5.88 -38.47
C GLU A 384 -2.33 -6.94 -37.96
N ARG A 385 -2.14 -7.44 -36.74
CA ARG A 385 -2.85 -8.63 -36.22
C ARG A 385 -3.81 -8.33 -35.07
N VAL A 386 -3.48 -7.36 -34.23
CA VAL A 386 -4.19 -7.13 -32.98
C VAL A 386 -5.40 -6.23 -33.21
N GLN A 387 -6.59 -6.77 -32.93
CA GLN A 387 -7.87 -6.06 -33.07
C GLN A 387 -8.55 -5.76 -31.73
N TYR A 388 -7.86 -6.01 -30.61
CA TYR A 388 -8.41 -5.83 -29.26
C TYR A 388 -9.71 -6.64 -29.06
N GLU A 389 -9.72 -7.88 -29.56
CA GLU A 389 -10.77 -8.86 -29.34
C GLU A 389 -10.52 -9.67 -28.06
N HIS A 390 -9.26 -9.73 -27.62
CA HIS A 390 -8.85 -10.41 -26.39
C HIS A 390 -8.32 -9.38 -25.38
N SER A 391 -8.62 -9.57 -24.10
CA SER A 391 -8.13 -8.66 -23.05
C SER A 391 -6.59 -8.56 -22.99
N GLU A 392 -5.89 -9.67 -23.27
CA GLU A 392 -4.41 -9.74 -23.30
C GLU A 392 -3.80 -8.84 -24.40
N ASP A 393 -4.57 -8.48 -25.44
CA ASP A 393 -4.17 -7.53 -26.48
C ASP A 393 -3.82 -6.15 -25.90
N SER A 394 -4.34 -5.83 -24.72
CA SER A 394 -4.01 -4.60 -24.01
C SER A 394 -2.52 -4.51 -23.62
N LEU A 395 -1.81 -5.64 -23.52
CA LEU A 395 -0.37 -5.66 -23.28
C LEU A 395 0.42 -5.19 -24.51
N VAL A 396 -0.13 -5.36 -25.71
CA VAL A 396 0.46 -4.80 -26.94
C VAL A 396 0.35 -3.29 -26.94
N LEU A 397 -0.80 -2.73 -26.57
CA LEU A 397 -0.95 -1.29 -26.32
C LEU A 397 0.09 -0.80 -25.30
N TYR A 398 0.29 -1.54 -24.21
CA TYR A 398 1.32 -1.23 -23.23
C TYR A 398 2.71 -1.16 -23.85
N GLY A 399 3.14 -2.19 -24.59
CA GLY A 399 4.45 -2.21 -25.27
C GLY A 399 4.66 -1.05 -26.25
N TRP A 400 3.63 -0.73 -27.04
CA TRP A 400 3.67 0.37 -28.01
C TRP A 400 3.95 1.73 -27.38
N THR A 401 3.44 1.97 -26.15
CA THR A 401 3.69 3.24 -25.46
C THR A 401 5.17 3.46 -25.15
N TYR A 402 5.88 2.41 -24.75
CA TYR A 402 7.33 2.48 -24.50
C TYR A 402 8.12 2.68 -25.79
N LEU A 403 7.70 2.05 -26.89
CA LEU A 403 8.30 2.31 -28.21
C LEU A 403 8.10 3.77 -28.63
N TYR A 404 6.89 4.30 -28.48
CA TYR A 404 6.57 5.67 -28.88
C TYR A 404 7.35 6.74 -28.11
N GLU A 405 7.61 6.55 -26.82
CA GLU A 405 8.39 7.53 -26.05
C GLU A 405 9.80 7.75 -26.61
N ARG A 406 10.39 6.68 -27.16
CA ARG A 406 11.77 6.65 -27.68
C ARG A 406 11.85 7.06 -29.14
N THR A 407 10.90 6.62 -29.96
CA THR A 407 10.87 6.91 -31.40
C THR A 407 10.17 8.22 -31.73
N ARG A 408 9.16 8.61 -30.93
CA ARG A 408 8.21 9.69 -31.22
C ARG A 408 7.53 9.54 -32.57
N ASP A 409 7.41 8.31 -33.05
CA ASP A 409 6.84 7.99 -34.36
C ASP A 409 5.32 8.31 -34.41
N PRO A 410 4.86 9.14 -35.36
CA PRO A 410 3.44 9.44 -35.55
C PRO A 410 2.55 8.22 -35.85
N ASP A 411 3.08 7.18 -36.50
CA ASP A 411 2.33 5.99 -36.86
C ASP A 411 2.10 5.12 -35.62
N VAL A 412 3.13 4.96 -34.77
CA VAL A 412 2.99 4.32 -33.45
C VAL A 412 1.99 5.10 -32.59
N ARG A 413 2.06 6.44 -32.60
CA ARG A 413 1.07 7.25 -31.88
C ARG A 413 -0.37 7.02 -32.37
N THR A 414 -0.55 6.95 -33.69
CA THR A 414 -1.86 6.70 -34.31
C THR A 414 -2.39 5.31 -33.95
N ALA A 415 -1.50 4.30 -33.86
CA ALA A 415 -1.86 2.97 -33.39
C ALA A 415 -2.26 2.95 -31.90
N ILE A 416 -1.54 3.68 -31.03
CA ILE A 416 -1.90 3.83 -29.60
C ILE A 416 -3.28 4.48 -29.47
N ASP A 417 -3.54 5.59 -30.18
CA ASP A 417 -4.83 6.29 -30.11
C ASP A 417 -5.98 5.37 -30.56
N ARG A 418 -5.80 4.61 -31.65
CA ARG A 418 -6.77 3.59 -32.09
C ARG A 418 -6.98 2.48 -31.06
N GLY A 419 -5.90 2.01 -30.43
CA GLY A 419 -5.96 0.97 -29.41
C GLY A 419 -6.70 1.42 -28.15
N MET A 420 -6.47 2.65 -27.68
CA MET A 420 -7.22 3.25 -26.58
C MET A 420 -8.72 3.29 -26.89
N ASP A 421 -9.09 3.79 -28.08
CA ASP A 421 -10.48 3.84 -28.51
C ASP A 421 -11.11 2.44 -28.58
N ALA A 422 -10.39 1.46 -29.14
CA ALA A 422 -10.86 0.08 -29.24
C ALA A 422 -11.10 -0.55 -27.87
N VAL A 423 -10.17 -0.38 -26.92
CA VAL A 423 -10.30 -0.86 -25.54
C VAL A 423 -11.49 -0.23 -24.82
N VAL A 424 -11.63 1.10 -24.91
CA VAL A 424 -12.68 1.83 -24.19
C VAL A 424 -14.07 1.49 -24.74
N GLN A 425 -14.19 1.22 -26.04
CA GLN A 425 -15.43 0.71 -26.64
C GLN A 425 -15.86 -0.66 -26.08
N ARG A 426 -14.93 -1.43 -25.48
CA ARG A 426 -15.26 -2.69 -24.79
C ARG A 426 -15.78 -2.47 -23.36
N GLN A 427 -15.79 -1.24 -22.84
CA GLN A 427 -16.25 -0.99 -21.49
C GLN A 427 -17.78 -1.11 -21.38
N ASN A 428 -18.24 -1.91 -20.44
CA ASN A 428 -19.67 -2.11 -20.21
C ASN A 428 -20.24 -1.03 -19.29
N ALA A 429 -21.24 -0.29 -19.79
CA ALA A 429 -21.87 0.80 -19.05
C ALA A 429 -22.52 0.41 -17.70
N TRP A 430 -22.85 -0.86 -17.47
CA TRP A 430 -23.54 -1.31 -16.26
C TRP A 430 -22.62 -1.83 -15.16
N LYS A 431 -21.53 -2.48 -15.55
CA LYS A 431 -20.60 -3.13 -14.63
C LYS A 431 -19.24 -2.43 -14.54
N THR A 432 -19.04 -1.36 -15.30
CA THR A 432 -17.79 -0.59 -15.46
C THR A 432 -16.59 -1.38 -15.99
N LEU A 433 -16.57 -2.72 -15.93
CA LEU A 433 -15.50 -3.58 -16.47
C LEU A 433 -15.42 -3.54 -18.00
N PHE A 434 -14.25 -3.92 -18.53
CA PHE A 434 -14.03 -4.17 -19.97
C PHE A 434 -14.46 -5.59 -20.35
N TYR A 435 -15.22 -5.72 -21.45
CA TYR A 435 -15.74 -6.99 -21.96
C TYR A 435 -15.24 -7.23 -23.38
N PHE A 436 -14.25 -8.12 -23.46
CA PHE A 436 -13.65 -8.63 -24.68
C PHE A 436 -14.32 -9.95 -25.09
N ASP A 437 -13.99 -10.47 -26.27
CA ASP A 437 -14.65 -11.65 -26.86
C ASP A 437 -14.17 -12.97 -26.23
N ASN A 438 -13.06 -12.95 -25.47
CA ASN A 438 -12.55 -14.11 -24.75
C ASN A 438 -13.32 -14.42 -23.46
N GLU A 439 -13.52 -15.72 -23.19
CA GLU A 439 -14.22 -16.23 -22.00
C GLU A 439 -13.63 -15.74 -20.68
N THR A 440 -12.34 -15.40 -20.68
CA THR A 440 -11.60 -15.01 -19.48
C THR A 440 -11.66 -13.50 -19.20
N THR A 441 -12.29 -12.71 -20.06
CA THR A 441 -12.25 -11.23 -20.01
C THR A 441 -12.61 -10.65 -18.63
N ARG A 442 -13.58 -11.26 -17.94
CA ARG A 442 -14.07 -10.78 -16.64
C ARG A 442 -13.08 -11.00 -15.49
N ARG A 443 -12.07 -11.85 -15.66
CA ARG A 443 -11.10 -12.18 -14.62
C ARG A 443 -10.29 -10.94 -14.22
N HIS A 444 -9.95 -10.84 -12.93
CA HIS A 444 -9.17 -9.74 -12.37
C HIS A 444 -7.90 -9.46 -13.15
N GLN A 445 -7.06 -10.48 -13.37
CA GLN A 445 -5.85 -10.41 -14.19
C GLN A 445 -6.05 -9.66 -15.51
N ASN A 446 -7.12 -9.99 -16.24
CA ASN A 446 -7.39 -9.41 -17.55
C ASN A 446 -7.84 -7.95 -17.48
N GLN A 447 -8.61 -7.59 -16.45
CA GLN A 447 -8.94 -6.19 -16.20
C GLN A 447 -7.68 -5.38 -15.88
N GLN A 448 -6.76 -5.94 -15.07
CA GLN A 448 -5.53 -5.25 -14.73
C GLN A 448 -4.63 -5.02 -15.96
N TYR A 449 -4.46 -6.01 -16.85
CA TYR A 449 -3.71 -5.79 -18.09
C TYR A 449 -4.30 -4.68 -18.96
N THR A 450 -5.63 -4.61 -19.03
CA THR A 450 -6.31 -3.53 -19.73
C THR A 450 -6.06 -2.18 -19.07
N LEU A 451 -6.11 -2.11 -17.74
CA LEU A 451 -5.79 -0.89 -16.99
C LEU A 451 -4.34 -0.45 -17.20
N TRP A 452 -3.38 -1.38 -17.25
CA TRP A 452 -1.98 -1.05 -17.50
C TRP A 452 -1.80 -0.40 -18.87
N GLY A 453 -2.30 -1.05 -19.93
CA GLY A 453 -2.20 -0.54 -21.29
C GLY A 453 -2.90 0.82 -21.45
N LEU A 454 -4.12 0.94 -20.94
CA LEU A 454 -4.91 2.17 -21.06
C LEU A 454 -4.31 3.32 -20.24
N ALA A 455 -3.98 3.11 -18.96
CA ALA A 455 -3.43 4.15 -18.10
C ALA A 455 -2.06 4.63 -18.62
N ARG A 456 -1.19 3.69 -19.02
CA ARG A 456 0.11 4.03 -19.62
C ARG A 456 -0.07 4.80 -20.93
N ALA A 457 -1.02 4.40 -21.76
CA ALA A 457 -1.33 5.13 -22.98
C ALA A 457 -1.82 6.56 -22.67
N ILE A 458 -2.70 6.75 -21.69
CA ILE A 458 -3.13 8.09 -21.24
C ILE A 458 -1.92 8.93 -20.82
N GLU A 459 -1.04 8.38 -19.98
CA GLU A 459 0.17 9.05 -19.48
C GLU A 459 1.04 9.57 -20.63
N VAL A 460 1.43 8.69 -21.55
CA VAL A 460 2.32 9.04 -22.65
C VAL A 460 1.64 9.95 -23.67
N THR A 461 0.32 9.82 -23.82
CA THR A 461 -0.42 10.52 -24.86
C THR A 461 -0.99 11.87 -24.45
N GLY A 462 -1.15 12.10 -23.14
CA GLY A 462 -1.85 13.25 -22.55
C GLY A 462 -3.37 13.21 -22.70
N ARG A 463 -3.97 12.08 -23.12
CA ARG A 463 -5.42 11.95 -23.34
C ARG A 463 -6.17 11.66 -22.04
N THR A 464 -6.14 12.60 -21.11
CA THR A 464 -6.73 12.45 -19.76
C THR A 464 -8.25 12.23 -19.75
N GLY A 465 -8.94 12.46 -20.88
CA GLY A 465 -10.37 12.17 -21.03
C GLY A 465 -10.76 10.71 -20.82
N TYR A 466 -9.82 9.76 -20.91
CA TYR A 466 -10.09 8.34 -20.63
C TYR A 466 -9.82 7.93 -19.18
N LEU A 467 -9.37 8.84 -18.31
CA LEU A 467 -9.10 8.51 -16.90
C LEU A 467 -10.35 8.04 -16.16
N GLU A 468 -11.53 8.57 -16.51
CA GLU A 468 -12.80 8.14 -15.93
C GLU A 468 -13.06 6.64 -16.17
N ASN A 469 -12.62 6.11 -17.31
CA ASN A 469 -12.77 4.69 -17.63
C ASN A 469 -11.87 3.82 -16.75
N VAL A 470 -10.63 4.27 -16.50
CA VAL A 470 -9.67 3.59 -15.62
C VAL A 470 -10.16 3.63 -14.17
N GLU A 471 -10.57 4.80 -13.70
CA GLU A 471 -11.04 5.03 -12.34
C GLU A 471 -12.27 4.17 -12.02
N ALA A 472 -13.27 4.12 -12.93
CA ALA A 472 -14.48 3.33 -12.72
C ALA A 472 -14.21 1.81 -12.57
N VAL A 473 -13.14 1.29 -13.16
CA VAL A 473 -12.75 -0.13 -13.03
C VAL A 473 -11.93 -0.35 -11.76
N LEU A 474 -11.05 0.59 -11.40
CA LEU A 474 -10.31 0.55 -10.14
C LEU A 474 -11.27 0.63 -8.94
N ASP A 475 -12.23 1.55 -8.96
CA ASP A 475 -13.28 1.67 -7.94
C ASP A 475 -14.07 0.36 -7.84
N TYR A 476 -14.53 -0.21 -8.97
CA TYR A 476 -15.20 -1.51 -8.95
C TYR A 476 -14.30 -2.62 -8.37
N THR A 477 -13.02 -2.63 -8.74
CA THR A 477 -12.05 -3.61 -8.25
C THR A 477 -11.91 -3.54 -6.73
N VAL A 478 -11.86 -2.34 -6.17
CA VAL A 478 -11.79 -2.11 -4.72
C VAL A 478 -13.11 -2.43 -4.04
N ASP A 479 -14.22 -1.87 -4.52
CA ASP A 479 -15.52 -1.94 -3.84
C ASP A 479 -16.17 -3.33 -3.93
N VAL A 480 -15.86 -4.10 -4.98
CA VAL A 480 -16.54 -5.36 -5.28
C VAL A 480 -15.62 -6.58 -5.16
N ARG A 481 -14.32 -6.45 -5.47
CA ARG A 481 -13.41 -7.61 -5.54
C ARG A 481 -12.41 -7.71 -4.41
N MET A 482 -12.04 -6.59 -3.79
CA MET A 482 -11.13 -6.60 -2.65
C MET A 482 -11.87 -7.13 -1.41
N GLN A 483 -11.33 -8.17 -0.81
CA GLN A 483 -11.79 -8.66 0.48
C GLN A 483 -11.31 -7.78 1.63
N ALA A 484 -11.84 -8.03 2.83
CA ALA A 484 -11.45 -7.28 4.02
C ALA A 484 -9.95 -7.40 4.34
N ASP A 485 -9.37 -8.58 4.06
CA ASP A 485 -7.95 -8.90 4.19
C ASP A 485 -7.08 -8.35 3.03
N GLY A 486 -7.68 -7.62 2.08
CA GLY A 486 -7.00 -7.04 0.93
C GLY A 486 -6.92 -7.94 -0.30
N ALA A 487 -7.32 -9.22 -0.21
CA ALA A 487 -7.19 -10.14 -1.33
C ALA A 487 -8.24 -9.92 -2.42
N PHE A 488 -7.80 -9.80 -3.68
CA PHE A 488 -8.73 -9.77 -4.82
C PHE A 488 -9.29 -11.14 -5.21
N ILE A 489 -10.62 -11.23 -5.25
CA ILE A 489 -11.34 -12.35 -5.86
C ILE A 489 -11.05 -12.40 -7.37
N TRP A 490 -10.75 -13.59 -7.89
CA TRP A 490 -10.34 -13.76 -9.29
C TRP A 490 -11.46 -13.41 -10.29
N GLU A 491 -12.68 -13.87 -10.05
CA GLU A 491 -13.83 -13.59 -10.90
C GLU A 491 -15.13 -13.60 -10.07
N ASP A 492 -16.02 -12.64 -10.34
CA ASP A 492 -17.30 -12.52 -9.62
C ASP A 492 -18.29 -13.61 -10.09
N PRO A 493 -18.57 -14.64 -9.25
CA PRO A 493 -19.52 -15.66 -9.63
C PRO A 493 -20.94 -15.10 -9.62
N SER A 494 -21.80 -15.58 -10.52
CA SER A 494 -23.24 -15.27 -10.41
C SER A 494 -23.81 -15.88 -9.12
N ARG A 495 -24.82 -15.26 -8.51
CA ARG A 495 -25.53 -15.83 -7.34
C ARG A 495 -25.97 -17.27 -7.57
N ARG A 496 -26.45 -17.57 -8.79
CA ARG A 496 -26.85 -18.93 -9.19
C ARG A 496 -25.66 -19.90 -9.19
N THR A 497 -24.51 -19.47 -9.69
CA THR A 497 -23.27 -20.26 -9.70
C THR A 497 -22.82 -20.55 -8.27
N TYR A 498 -22.81 -19.52 -7.42
CA TYR A 498 -22.43 -19.62 -6.01
C TYR A 498 -23.34 -20.60 -5.24
N TYR A 499 -24.65 -20.37 -5.20
CA TYR A 499 -25.60 -21.24 -4.49
C TYR A 499 -25.63 -22.67 -5.06
N GLY A 500 -25.45 -22.82 -6.38
CA GLY A 500 -25.38 -24.13 -7.00
C GLY A 500 -24.11 -24.91 -6.67
N ALA A 501 -22.98 -24.23 -6.43
CA ALA A 501 -21.77 -24.85 -5.92
C ALA A 501 -21.94 -25.25 -4.44
N GLU A 502 -22.50 -24.35 -3.63
CA GLU A 502 -22.71 -24.59 -2.21
C GLU A 502 -23.68 -25.75 -1.93
N LEU A 503 -24.80 -25.80 -2.66
CA LEU A 503 -25.73 -26.94 -2.57
C LEU A 503 -25.04 -28.27 -2.93
N ARG A 504 -24.16 -28.28 -3.95
CA ARG A 504 -23.41 -29.48 -4.32
C ARG A 504 -22.42 -29.89 -3.24
N ARG A 505 -21.75 -28.92 -2.59
CA ARG A 505 -20.85 -29.17 -1.46
C ARG A 505 -21.60 -29.81 -0.29
N VAL A 506 -22.75 -29.26 0.10
CA VAL A 506 -23.62 -29.80 1.16
C VAL A 506 -24.12 -31.22 0.84
N LEU A 507 -24.45 -31.50 -0.42
CA LEU A 507 -24.92 -32.82 -0.87
C LEU A 507 -23.81 -33.86 -1.02
N GLY A 508 -22.54 -33.53 -0.73
CA GLY A 508 -21.40 -34.43 -0.95
C GLY A 508 -21.12 -34.73 -2.43
N THR A 509 -21.73 -33.96 -3.34
CA THR A 509 -21.52 -34.04 -4.80
C THR A 509 -20.72 -32.84 -5.30
N GLY A 510 -19.95 -32.21 -4.40
CA GLY A 510 -19.12 -31.04 -4.69
C GLY A 510 -17.98 -31.39 -5.66
N PHE A 511 -17.37 -30.36 -6.23
CA PHE A 511 -16.17 -30.53 -7.05
C PHE A 511 -15.01 -31.02 -6.18
N SER A 512 -14.20 -31.95 -6.72
CA SER A 512 -12.94 -32.36 -6.07
C SER A 512 -11.91 -31.24 -6.04
N ARG A 513 -12.05 -30.25 -6.92
CA ARG A 513 -11.23 -29.05 -7.02
C ARG A 513 -12.05 -27.84 -6.54
N PRO A 514 -11.45 -26.92 -5.76
CA PRO A 514 -12.09 -25.65 -5.43
C PRO A 514 -12.50 -24.91 -6.71
N PRO A 515 -13.70 -24.29 -6.75
CA PRO A 515 -14.07 -23.44 -7.86
C PRO A 515 -13.12 -22.24 -7.96
N HIS A 516 -12.98 -21.70 -9.17
CA HIS A 516 -11.97 -20.68 -9.47
C HIS A 516 -12.13 -19.38 -8.65
N TRP A 517 -13.35 -19.02 -8.25
CA TRP A 517 -13.59 -17.85 -7.40
C TRP A 517 -13.12 -18.04 -5.94
N GLU A 518 -12.70 -19.25 -5.57
CA GLU A 518 -12.07 -19.51 -4.27
C GLU A 518 -10.55 -19.35 -4.31
N PHE A 519 -9.93 -19.09 -5.47
CA PHE A 519 -8.49 -18.85 -5.57
C PHE A 519 -8.16 -17.37 -5.41
N LEU A 520 -7.20 -17.09 -4.52
CA LEU A 520 -6.63 -15.78 -4.25
C LEU A 520 -5.16 -15.80 -4.68
N TYR A 521 -4.78 -14.92 -5.61
CA TYR A 521 -3.45 -14.95 -6.22
C TYR A 521 -2.59 -13.79 -5.74
N ALA A 522 -1.31 -14.06 -5.46
CA ALA A 522 -0.34 -13.02 -5.14
C ALA A 522 -0.10 -12.09 -6.34
N CYS A 523 -0.07 -12.65 -7.56
CA CYS A 523 0.07 -11.83 -8.77
C CYS A 523 -1.08 -10.85 -8.97
N HIS A 524 -2.29 -11.12 -8.47
CA HIS A 524 -3.41 -10.18 -8.56
C HIS A 524 -3.20 -8.92 -7.73
N GLN A 525 -2.52 -9.05 -6.59
CA GLN A 525 -2.19 -7.92 -5.73
C GLN A 525 -1.16 -7.03 -6.44
N THR A 526 -0.10 -7.64 -6.97
CA THR A 526 0.93 -6.89 -7.73
C THR A 526 0.37 -6.31 -9.02
N PHE A 527 -0.62 -6.96 -9.64
CA PHE A 527 -1.31 -6.41 -10.81
C PHE A 527 -2.08 -5.13 -10.52
N PHE A 528 -2.79 -5.10 -9.38
CA PHE A 528 -3.49 -3.90 -8.93
C PHE A 528 -2.51 -2.77 -8.62
N VAL A 529 -1.39 -3.06 -7.94
CA VAL A 529 -0.34 -2.07 -7.64
C VAL A 529 0.18 -1.40 -8.91
N ASN A 530 0.51 -2.20 -9.92
CA ASN A 530 0.99 -1.69 -11.21
C ASN A 530 -0.08 -0.84 -11.93
N ALA A 531 -1.36 -1.22 -11.85
CA ALA A 531 -2.44 -0.45 -12.47
C ALA A 531 -2.62 0.93 -11.82
N VAL A 532 -2.61 0.99 -10.49
CA VAL A 532 -2.72 2.24 -9.73
C VAL A 532 -1.50 3.13 -9.97
N ALA A 533 -0.28 2.57 -10.03
CA ALA A 533 0.92 3.33 -10.32
C ALA A 533 0.85 4.04 -11.68
N HIS A 534 0.38 3.35 -12.72
CA HIS A 534 0.14 3.96 -14.03
C HIS A 534 -1.02 4.95 -14.02
N TYR A 535 -2.09 4.69 -13.26
CA TYR A 535 -3.19 5.65 -13.08
C TYR A 535 -2.71 6.98 -12.47
N TYR A 536 -1.89 6.91 -11.41
CA TYR A 536 -1.28 8.10 -10.81
C TYR A 536 -0.35 8.81 -11.78
N ALA A 537 0.52 8.08 -12.48
CA ALA A 537 1.42 8.67 -13.47
C ALA A 537 0.66 9.36 -14.62
N ALA A 538 -0.52 8.84 -14.98
CA ALA A 538 -1.42 9.42 -15.98
C ALA A 538 -2.18 10.68 -15.50
N GLY A 539 -2.00 11.10 -14.24
CA GLY A 539 -2.66 12.27 -13.65
C GLY A 539 -3.97 11.95 -12.92
N GLY A 540 -4.18 10.68 -12.56
CA GLY A 540 -5.28 10.25 -11.69
C GLY A 540 -5.24 10.92 -10.31
N ARG A 541 -6.43 11.19 -9.73
CA ARG A 541 -6.59 11.94 -8.47
C ARG A 541 -7.25 11.17 -7.34
N ARG A 542 -7.93 10.06 -7.64
CA ARG A 542 -8.54 9.20 -6.64
C ARG A 542 -7.44 8.48 -5.86
N ASP A 543 -7.38 8.70 -4.55
CA ASP A 543 -6.42 8.08 -3.65
C ASP A 543 -6.78 6.59 -3.38
N TYR A 544 -5.90 5.70 -3.80
CA TYR A 544 -5.94 4.24 -3.62
C TYR A 544 -4.84 3.73 -2.67
N ASP A 545 -4.19 4.60 -1.91
CA ASP A 545 -3.00 4.24 -1.12
C ASP A 545 -3.31 3.24 -0.02
N ALA A 546 -4.49 3.36 0.60
CA ALA A 546 -4.97 2.40 1.59
C ALA A 546 -5.20 1.01 0.98
N GLU A 547 -5.72 0.96 -0.25
CA GLU A 547 -5.97 -0.24 -1.02
C GLU A 547 -4.66 -0.92 -1.45
N LEU A 548 -3.67 -0.12 -1.88
CA LEU A 548 -2.32 -0.62 -2.17
C LEU A 548 -1.69 -1.29 -0.96
N GLY A 549 -1.75 -0.63 0.18
CA GLY A 549 -1.28 -1.15 1.47
C GLY A 549 -1.92 -2.50 1.80
N ARG A 550 -3.27 -2.57 1.77
CA ARG A 550 -4.01 -3.82 2.05
C ARG A 550 -3.61 -4.95 1.09
N ALA A 551 -3.56 -4.68 -0.21
CA ALA A 551 -3.18 -5.68 -1.21
C ALA A 551 -1.76 -6.22 -0.97
N MET A 552 -0.82 -5.37 -0.58
CA MET A 552 0.55 -5.81 -0.27
C MET A 552 0.63 -6.54 1.07
N ARG A 553 0.00 -6.04 2.15
CA ARG A 553 0.04 -6.73 3.46
C ARG A 553 -0.57 -8.12 3.41
N TRP A 554 -1.52 -8.37 2.52
CA TRP A 554 -1.98 -9.73 2.23
C TRP A 554 -0.82 -10.67 1.84
N ILE A 555 0.13 -10.21 1.02
CA ILE A 555 1.36 -10.97 0.70
C ILE A 555 2.24 -11.15 1.95
N TYR A 556 2.38 -10.10 2.77
CA TYR A 556 3.30 -10.05 3.91
C TYR A 556 2.71 -10.52 5.26
N GLY A 557 1.57 -11.22 5.25
CA GLY A 557 1.07 -11.93 6.44
C GLY A 557 -0.37 -11.64 6.86
N GLU A 558 -1.01 -10.59 6.36
CA GLU A 558 -2.44 -10.31 6.58
C GLU A 558 -3.33 -11.13 5.64
N ASN A 559 -3.09 -12.44 5.57
CA ASN A 559 -3.88 -13.39 4.78
C ASN A 559 -4.44 -14.49 5.68
N VAL A 560 -5.35 -15.29 5.14
CA VAL A 560 -6.01 -16.39 5.87
C VAL A 560 -5.05 -17.42 6.50
N ARG A 561 -3.80 -17.51 6.03
CA ARG A 561 -2.79 -18.40 6.65
C ARG A 561 -2.05 -17.74 7.81
N GLY A 562 -2.12 -16.42 7.97
CA GLY A 562 -1.38 -15.65 8.97
C GLY A 562 0.13 -15.70 8.77
N THR A 563 0.60 -15.92 7.54
CA THR A 563 2.02 -16.14 7.22
C THR A 563 2.46 -15.27 6.05
N ASP A 564 3.71 -14.78 6.09
CA ASP A 564 4.35 -14.15 4.93
C ASP A 564 4.49 -15.16 3.77
N LEU A 565 3.81 -14.87 2.66
CA LEU A 565 3.78 -15.73 1.48
C LEU A 565 5.13 -15.80 0.74
N ILE A 566 6.03 -14.83 0.96
CA ILE A 566 7.41 -14.85 0.47
C ILE A 566 8.23 -15.86 1.27
N ALA A 567 8.14 -15.80 2.61
CA ALA A 567 8.80 -16.75 3.49
C ALA A 567 8.29 -18.18 3.26
N GLU A 568 6.98 -18.35 3.04
CA GLU A 568 6.37 -19.65 2.75
C GLU A 568 6.88 -20.26 1.43
N SER A 569 7.24 -19.47 0.42
CA SER A 569 7.73 -20.01 -0.85
C SER A 569 9.17 -20.52 -0.77
N GLY A 570 10.00 -19.91 0.09
CA GLY A 570 11.45 -20.12 0.12
C GLY A 570 12.22 -19.54 -1.07
N LEU A 571 11.54 -18.93 -2.06
CA LEU A 571 12.14 -18.47 -3.31
C LEU A 571 12.62 -17.01 -3.25
N GLY A 572 12.19 -16.22 -2.27
CA GLY A 572 12.35 -14.76 -2.26
C GLY A 572 11.29 -14.01 -3.07
N VAL A 573 10.21 -14.71 -3.46
CA VAL A 573 9.00 -14.16 -4.09
C VAL A 573 7.77 -14.84 -3.49
N PRO A 574 6.57 -14.25 -3.51
CA PRO A 574 5.42 -14.89 -2.87
C PRO A 574 5.01 -16.19 -3.56
N ILE A 575 4.45 -17.15 -2.81
CA ILE A 575 3.75 -18.29 -3.42
C ILE A 575 2.65 -17.78 -4.38
N ARG A 576 2.29 -18.61 -5.37
CA ARG A 576 1.37 -18.20 -6.45
C ARG A 576 -0.01 -17.80 -5.93
N PHE A 577 -0.60 -18.65 -5.08
CA PHE A 577 -1.98 -18.52 -4.67
C PHE A 577 -2.23 -19.20 -3.33
N THR A 578 -3.35 -18.84 -2.72
CA THR A 578 -4.03 -19.61 -1.67
C THR A 578 -5.51 -19.78 -2.05
N THR A 579 -6.19 -20.75 -1.47
CA THR A 579 -7.66 -20.77 -1.48
C THR A 579 -8.23 -19.90 -0.35
N LEU A 580 -9.55 -19.63 -0.36
CA LEU A 580 -10.22 -18.94 0.75
C LEU A 580 -10.02 -19.63 2.12
N ASP A 581 -9.80 -20.94 2.14
CA ASP A 581 -9.48 -21.73 3.35
C ASP A 581 -7.97 -21.92 3.56
N GLY A 582 -7.12 -21.17 2.84
CA GLY A 582 -5.68 -21.12 3.05
C GLY A 582 -4.87 -22.28 2.47
N ARG A 583 -5.46 -23.14 1.63
CA ARG A 583 -4.75 -24.24 0.98
C ARG A 583 -3.91 -23.79 -0.20
N ILE A 584 -2.82 -24.51 -0.44
CA ILE A 584 -1.89 -24.32 -1.56
C ILE A 584 -1.71 -25.61 -2.38
N ASP A 585 -2.24 -26.73 -1.89
CA ASP A 585 -2.14 -28.08 -2.45
C ASP A 585 -3.28 -28.39 -3.43
N VAL A 586 -3.48 -27.51 -4.41
CA VAL A 586 -4.51 -27.72 -5.44
C VAL A 586 -3.87 -28.30 -6.70
N PRO A 587 -4.27 -29.52 -7.14
CA PRO A 587 -3.74 -30.12 -8.36
C PRO A 587 -3.94 -29.16 -9.54
N ASP A 588 -2.91 -28.98 -10.37
CA ASP A 588 -2.83 -28.03 -11.51
C ASP A 588 -2.54 -26.55 -11.18
N GLN A 589 -2.42 -26.18 -9.90
CA GLN A 589 -2.01 -24.82 -9.48
C GLN A 589 -0.63 -24.80 -8.77
N GLN A 590 0.03 -25.95 -8.65
CA GLN A 590 1.31 -26.11 -7.97
C GLN A 590 2.50 -25.68 -8.86
N PHE A 591 2.46 -24.43 -9.29
CA PHE A 591 3.56 -23.81 -10.02
C PHE A 591 3.70 -22.33 -9.68
N LYS A 592 4.81 -21.72 -10.08
CA LYS A 592 5.09 -20.30 -10.05
C LYS A 592 5.54 -19.85 -11.44
N GLY A 593 4.77 -18.99 -12.08
CA GLY A 593 5.12 -18.49 -13.41
C GLY A 593 6.12 -17.33 -13.34
N ALA A 594 7.07 -17.26 -14.28
CA ALA A 594 8.04 -16.16 -14.35
C ALA A 594 7.37 -14.78 -14.51
N TYR A 595 6.19 -14.72 -15.14
CA TYR A 595 5.39 -13.50 -15.26
C TYR A 595 4.98 -12.93 -13.90
N GLU A 596 4.75 -13.80 -12.90
CA GLU A 596 4.38 -13.37 -11.56
C GLU A 596 5.56 -12.69 -10.86
N VAL A 597 6.78 -13.19 -11.11
CA VAL A 597 8.02 -12.58 -10.64
C VAL A 597 8.22 -11.22 -11.32
N GLY A 598 8.06 -11.16 -12.65
CA GLY A 598 8.12 -9.90 -13.40
C GLY A 598 7.14 -8.84 -12.90
N SER A 599 5.88 -9.23 -12.65
CA SER A 599 4.88 -8.33 -12.08
C SER A 599 5.23 -7.86 -10.67
N HIS A 600 5.79 -8.75 -9.84
CA HIS A 600 6.21 -8.40 -8.49
C HIS A 600 7.37 -7.41 -8.50
N LEU A 601 8.36 -7.59 -9.40
CA LEU A 601 9.44 -6.63 -9.63
C LEU A 601 8.91 -5.25 -10.02
N MET A 602 7.96 -5.19 -10.95
CA MET A 602 7.31 -3.95 -11.35
C MET A 602 6.59 -3.30 -10.16
N ALA A 603 5.81 -4.09 -9.40
CA ALA A 603 5.02 -3.57 -8.29
C ALA A 603 5.90 -2.98 -7.18
N LEU A 604 6.97 -3.68 -6.80
CA LEU A 604 7.93 -3.20 -5.81
C LEU A 604 8.68 -1.95 -6.29
N THR A 605 9.12 -1.93 -7.56
CA THR A 605 9.75 -0.75 -8.17
C THR A 605 8.80 0.45 -8.15
N ASN A 606 7.54 0.24 -8.53
CA ASN A 606 6.50 1.27 -8.55
C ASN A 606 6.17 1.80 -7.15
N LEU A 607 6.02 0.94 -6.14
CA LEU A 607 5.76 1.36 -4.76
C LEU A 607 6.89 2.23 -4.21
N LEU A 608 8.14 1.80 -4.42
CA LEU A 608 9.32 2.53 -3.97
C LEU A 608 9.52 3.87 -4.70
N ASP A 609 9.06 3.99 -5.94
CA ASP A 609 9.03 5.24 -6.68
C ASP A 609 7.87 6.16 -6.25
N LEU A 610 6.69 5.60 -5.93
CA LEU A 610 5.55 6.36 -5.40
C LEU A 610 5.89 6.99 -4.05
N GLU A 611 6.54 6.26 -3.14
CA GLU A 611 7.02 6.80 -1.86
C GLU A 611 7.95 8.00 -2.07
N ARG A 612 8.85 7.94 -3.07
CA ARG A 612 9.72 9.07 -3.45
C ARG A 612 8.95 10.25 -4.05
N ARG A 613 7.92 9.99 -4.87
CA ARG A 613 7.12 11.05 -5.49
C ARG A 613 6.25 11.79 -4.48
N ARG A 614 5.63 11.10 -3.51
CA ARG A 614 4.88 11.76 -2.43
C ARG A 614 5.73 12.81 -1.72
N VAL A 615 6.95 12.43 -1.38
CA VAL A 615 7.94 13.32 -0.77
C VAL A 615 8.28 14.54 -1.65
N ALA A 616 8.06 14.47 -2.97
CA ALA A 616 8.35 15.56 -3.91
C ALA A 616 7.13 16.43 -4.29
N ASP A 617 5.94 15.82 -4.40
CA ASP A 617 4.70 16.44 -4.91
C ASP A 617 3.77 17.03 -3.85
N ASP A 618 3.94 16.71 -2.56
CA ASP A 618 3.07 17.17 -1.45
C ASP A 618 3.15 18.68 -1.12
N ARG A 619 3.62 19.50 -2.06
CA ARG A 619 3.39 20.94 -2.00
C ARG A 619 1.91 21.33 -2.04
N HIS A 620 0.96 20.39 -2.25
CA HIS A 620 -0.48 20.68 -2.41
C HIS A 620 -1.44 19.52 -2.03
N VAL A 621 -1.37 18.95 -0.80
CA VAL A 621 -2.56 18.24 -0.25
C VAL A 621 -3.46 19.28 0.43
N PRO A 622 -4.71 19.48 -0.02
CA PRO A 622 -5.65 20.29 0.72
C PRO A 622 -5.94 19.60 2.05
N ALA A 623 -5.91 20.37 3.14
CA ALA A 623 -6.37 19.90 4.45
C ALA A 623 -7.71 19.14 4.28
N PRO A 624 -7.93 18.05 5.04
CA PRO A 624 -9.18 17.31 4.97
C PRO A 624 -10.33 18.31 5.10
N ALA A 625 -11.26 18.27 4.15
CA ALA A 625 -12.40 19.17 4.12
C ALA A 625 -13.03 19.16 5.52
N ALA A 626 -13.02 20.32 6.18
CA ALA A 626 -13.78 20.51 7.39
C ALA A 626 -15.21 20.08 7.05
N ALA A 627 -15.72 19.09 7.78
CA ALA A 627 -17.13 18.75 7.70
C ALA A 627 -17.91 20.06 7.88
N ASP A 628 -18.79 20.38 6.95
CA ASP A 628 -19.70 21.52 7.04
C ASP A 628 -20.50 21.39 8.34
N SER A 629 -20.01 22.01 9.40
CA SER A 629 -20.80 22.29 10.58
C SER A 629 -21.68 23.46 10.20
N GLU A 630 -22.89 23.17 9.71
CA GLU A 630 -23.98 24.13 9.76
C GLU A 630 -24.10 24.61 11.21
N VAL A 631 -23.62 25.83 11.44
CA VAL A 631 -23.84 26.57 12.68
C VAL A 631 -25.35 26.81 12.75
N SER A 632 -26.05 25.94 13.47
CA SER A 632 -27.42 26.20 13.90
C SER A 632 -27.39 27.41 14.84
N ASP A 633 -27.97 28.51 14.35
CA ASP A 633 -28.22 29.76 15.04
C ASP A 633 -28.84 29.53 16.44
N PRO A 634 -28.16 29.90 17.54
CA PRO A 634 -28.64 29.65 18.90
C PRO A 634 -29.74 30.62 19.38
N ASP A 635 -30.24 31.56 18.57
CA ASP A 635 -31.22 32.57 19.02
C ASP A 635 -32.70 32.26 18.69
N ALA A 636 -33.03 31.11 18.13
CA ALA A 636 -34.41 30.77 17.76
C ALA A 636 -35.17 29.94 18.82
N TYR A 637 -35.19 30.35 20.11
CA TYR A 637 -36.18 29.79 21.06
C TYR A 637 -36.53 30.75 22.21
N THR A 638 -37.37 31.75 21.92
CA THR A 638 -38.23 32.36 22.94
C THR A 638 -39.68 32.29 22.49
N GLY A 639 -40.46 31.42 23.14
CA GLY A 639 -41.89 31.27 22.87
C GLY A 639 -42.72 32.38 23.53
N ARG A 640 -43.89 32.68 22.94
CA ARG A 640 -45.20 32.60 23.61
C ARG A 640 -46.38 32.99 22.71
N SER A 641 -47.34 32.06 22.69
CA SER A 641 -48.81 32.21 22.71
C SER A 641 -49.50 33.19 21.75
N ALA A 642 -50.32 32.64 20.85
CA ALA A 642 -51.79 32.77 20.90
C ALA A 642 -52.44 31.82 19.86
N ARG A 643 -53.44 31.03 20.28
CA ARG A 643 -54.49 30.48 19.41
C ARG A 643 -55.70 31.45 19.44
N PRO A 644 -56.83 31.14 18.79
CA PRO A 644 -57.05 31.13 17.34
C PRO A 644 -58.28 31.99 16.98
N ASP A 645 -58.38 32.48 15.75
CA ASP A 645 -59.61 32.90 15.07
C ASP A 645 -59.14 33.10 13.61
N GLY A 646 -59.80 32.70 12.54
CA GLY A 646 -61.17 32.34 12.29
C GLY A 646 -61.39 32.69 10.82
N GLU A 647 -61.85 31.71 10.05
CA GLU A 647 -62.62 31.86 8.81
C GLU A 647 -62.07 32.54 7.53
N HIS A 648 -62.43 31.86 6.43
CA HIS A 648 -62.77 32.33 5.08
C HIS A 648 -61.63 32.54 4.05
N VAL A 649 -61.55 31.65 3.02
CA VAL A 649 -62.13 31.78 1.65
C VAL A 649 -61.14 32.57 0.76
N GLU A 650 -60.67 32.17 -0.41
CA GLU A 650 -61.18 31.36 -1.53
C GLU A 650 -60.01 31.08 -2.50
N ASP A 651 -60.14 29.99 -3.26
CA ASP A 651 -59.72 29.80 -4.66
C ASP A 651 -58.29 30.08 -5.15
N GLY A 652 -57.77 29.07 -5.86
CA GLY A 652 -57.31 29.32 -7.22
C GLY A 652 -56.00 28.67 -7.65
N ALA A 653 -56.14 27.49 -8.27
CA ALA A 653 -55.23 26.81 -9.21
C ALA A 653 -53.94 26.16 -8.68
#